data_AF-R4YRX3-F1
#
_entry.id   AF-R4YRX3-F1
#
_cell.length_a   1.000
_cell.length_b   1.000
_cell.length_c   1.000
_cell.angle_alpha   90.00
_cell.angle_beta   90.00
_cell.angle_gamma   90.00
#
_symmetry.space_group_name_H-M   'P 1'
#
loop_
_entity.id
_entity.type
_entity.pdbx_description
1 polymer ?
#
loop_
_entity_poly.entity_id
_entity_poly.type
_entity_poly.pdbx_seq_one_letter_code
_entity_poly.pdbx_strand_id
1 'polypeptide(L)'
;MLFKKIPSFIRILLAMVAGLAIGAYTSTVFMGVDAIANAFVMLLQMTALPYISLSLIVGIGGLSATGLSSTFKQSLLILFLLISTVLFFILLAPIAFPDWTTAEFYSVETIKVSTEFDLVDLFIPANPFNAFANALIPSIVTFSIFIGIGLMSVHRKKHALLLLGNLQTAVANVSVMVMRFAPVGIFCIGLRAAATVNPSDLDGLLVYVVTSAVLVLLLAFIVLPTMVAIITPFGYRQIMKASREAMVTAFATGSFFIVLPVIVEKTKVLIAQLHSTNKDIDKVPSIIVPITFSLPVGGKLLALLFTLFAAWFSGAYISLSDYVTLIVVGVPQLFGTSIIAVPNLLELFNVSGSMFDFFLVAENLIVGRIAALLSVIFAVCLPLLVATSMVKGFTFKWQQFARNALIIPVVCIAAFVAVKHTFQSISYQYEGYSKFINRDFLYESIPTTYLEKPSASSANVQPFKSVLDRVKQRGFLRVGYFRDDLPYSFHNSKGKLVGFDIEIMNQLAGDLGVGIEFVKIFRKEAGPLLASGYLDITSGVPVIPDNMKEFLLSWPYSDQHVAFIVKDKRRAEFVDWENIRDRKDLIIGIPEKVFYKKAVKAYFTKGKAWEISTPRLFFKEEFKHIDAMLLGAPAASAWTLLNPSYTVVSPKPLLPALTMAFPINKNDQLFELYLRNWIKMKKRNKSLDRLFSYWIEGEKPAL
;
A
#
# COMPACT_ATOMS: atom_id res chain seq x y z
N MET A 1 47.76 -2.43 -6.41
CA MET A 1 47.78 -1.95 -7.83
C MET A 1 46.72 -2.61 -8.73
N LEU A 2 46.35 -3.89 -8.56
CA LEU A 2 45.34 -4.58 -9.39
C LEU A 2 43.93 -3.95 -9.35
N PHE A 3 43.48 -3.44 -8.20
CA PHE A 3 42.17 -2.78 -8.07
C PHE A 3 41.98 -1.55 -8.97
N LYS A 4 43.04 -0.80 -9.31
CA LYS A 4 42.94 0.40 -10.15
C LYS A 4 42.66 0.11 -11.65
N LYS A 5 42.88 -1.12 -12.13
CA LYS A 5 42.62 -1.52 -13.53
C LYS A 5 41.19 -1.98 -13.80
N ILE A 6 40.42 -2.30 -12.75
CA ILE A 6 39.03 -2.75 -12.87
C ILE A 6 38.12 -1.53 -13.16
N PRO A 7 37.23 -1.56 -14.16
CA PRO A 7 36.24 -0.51 -14.41
C PRO A 7 35.42 -0.16 -13.15
N SER A 8 35.11 1.13 -12.96
CA SER A 8 34.42 1.63 -11.75
C SER A 8 33.11 0.88 -11.44
N PHE A 9 32.31 0.57 -12.46
CA PHE A 9 31.05 -0.15 -12.28
C PHE A 9 31.24 -1.59 -11.75
N ILE A 10 32.32 -2.28 -12.15
CA ILE A 10 32.62 -3.65 -11.68
C ILE A 10 33.04 -3.61 -10.21
N ARG A 11 33.78 -2.59 -9.79
CA ARG A 11 34.13 -2.42 -8.37
C ARG A 11 32.89 -2.21 -7.50
N ILE A 12 31.95 -1.40 -7.99
CA ILE A 12 30.69 -1.17 -7.29
C ILE A 12 29.89 -2.48 -7.19
N LEU A 13 29.78 -3.23 -8.29
CA LEU A 13 29.06 -4.50 -8.32
C LEU A 13 29.68 -5.52 -7.35
N LEU A 14 31.01 -5.69 -7.38
CA LEU A 14 31.73 -6.60 -6.48
C LEU A 14 31.54 -6.19 -5.01
N ALA A 15 31.60 -4.89 -4.72
CA ALA A 15 31.39 -4.38 -3.37
C ALA A 15 29.94 -4.61 -2.89
N MET A 16 28.96 -4.42 -3.76
CA MET A 16 27.55 -4.70 -3.46
C MET A 16 27.33 -6.20 -3.16
N VAL A 17 27.84 -7.09 -4.02
CA VAL A 17 27.71 -8.54 -3.84
C VAL A 17 28.40 -9.00 -2.55
N ALA A 18 29.59 -8.48 -2.26
CA ALA A 18 30.29 -8.77 -1.01
C ALA A 18 29.50 -8.28 0.22
N GLY A 19 28.92 -7.07 0.15
CA GLY A 19 28.08 -6.54 1.22
C GLY A 19 26.84 -7.40 1.47
N LEU A 20 26.10 -7.74 0.42
CA LEU A 20 24.91 -8.61 0.50
C LEU A 20 25.24 -10.00 1.05
N ALA A 21 26.34 -10.62 0.60
CA ALA A 21 26.74 -11.96 1.06
C ALA A 21 27.10 -11.98 2.54
N ILE A 22 27.84 -10.98 3.02
CA ILE A 22 28.19 -10.86 4.44
C ILE A 22 26.95 -10.55 5.27
N GLY A 23 26.13 -9.59 4.82
CA GLY A 23 24.90 -9.20 5.50
C GLY A 23 23.89 -10.34 5.64
N ALA A 24 23.79 -11.22 4.63
CA ALA A 24 22.91 -12.39 4.69
C ALA A 24 23.37 -13.43 5.73
N TYR A 25 24.65 -13.46 6.09
CA TYR A 25 25.18 -14.36 7.11
C TYR A 25 25.11 -13.76 8.52
N THR A 26 24.99 -12.44 8.64
CA THR A 26 24.99 -11.71 9.90
C THR A 26 23.60 -11.14 10.20
N SER A 27 22.95 -11.62 11.27
CA SER A 27 21.66 -11.09 11.71
C SER A 27 21.73 -9.72 12.40
N THR A 28 22.92 -9.12 12.52
CA THR A 28 23.16 -7.83 13.18
C THR A 28 24.05 -6.94 12.33
N VAL A 29 23.68 -5.67 12.19
CA VAL A 29 24.49 -4.66 11.50
C VAL A 29 25.71 -4.30 12.35
N PHE A 30 26.91 -4.40 11.77
CA PHE A 30 28.16 -4.02 12.46
C PHE A 30 28.19 -2.52 12.79
N MET A 31 28.83 -2.19 13.91
CA MET A 31 28.99 -0.81 14.37
C MET A 31 29.68 0.06 13.29
N GLY A 32 29.05 1.18 12.93
CA GLY A 32 29.56 2.13 11.94
C GLY A 32 29.12 1.90 10.48
N VAL A 33 28.58 0.72 10.14
CA VAL A 33 28.07 0.45 8.77
C VAL A 33 26.94 1.39 8.41
N ASP A 34 25.98 1.59 9.31
CA ASP A 34 24.85 2.50 9.10
C ASP A 34 25.30 3.95 8.91
N ALA A 35 26.27 4.39 9.71
CA ALA A 35 26.81 5.74 9.62
C ALA A 35 27.48 5.98 8.25
N ILE A 36 28.28 5.03 7.77
CA ILE A 36 28.95 5.13 6.46
C ILE A 36 27.93 5.06 5.32
N ALA A 37 26.95 4.16 5.41
CA ALA A 37 25.87 4.05 4.42
C ALA A 37 25.07 5.35 4.33
N ASN A 38 24.65 5.91 5.47
CA ASN A 38 23.90 7.16 5.53
C ASN A 38 24.74 8.35 5.06
N ALA A 39 25.99 8.46 5.51
CA ALA A 39 26.89 9.53 5.06
C ALA A 39 27.08 9.51 3.53
N PHE A 40 27.23 8.33 2.94
CA PHE A 40 27.36 8.19 1.48
C PHE A 40 26.09 8.64 0.74
N VAL A 41 24.91 8.24 1.22
CA VAL A 41 23.62 8.67 0.64
C VAL A 41 23.45 10.19 0.77
N MET A 42 23.75 10.75 1.94
CA MET A 42 23.65 12.20 2.20
C MET A 42 24.60 13.00 1.30
N LEU A 43 25.84 12.55 1.11
CA LEU A 43 26.80 13.20 0.21
C LEU A 43 26.30 13.25 -1.24
N LEU A 44 25.60 12.20 -1.70
CA LEU A 44 25.02 12.17 -3.03
C LEU A 44 23.79 13.09 -3.14
N GLN A 45 22.88 13.05 -2.15
CA GLN A 45 21.70 13.91 -2.09
C GLN A 45 22.07 15.41 -2.04
N MET A 46 23.14 15.74 -1.32
CA MET A 46 23.69 17.10 -1.21
C MET A 46 24.00 17.71 -2.60
N THR A 47 24.46 16.90 -3.55
CA THR A 47 24.79 17.37 -4.90
C THR A 47 23.60 17.39 -5.85
N ALA A 48 22.57 16.57 -5.59
CA ALA A 48 21.47 16.36 -6.54
C ALA A 48 20.53 17.57 -6.65
N LEU A 49 20.03 18.13 -5.53
CA LEU A 49 19.11 19.28 -5.58
C LEU A 49 19.73 20.53 -6.22
N PRO A 50 20.94 20.98 -5.82
CA PRO A 50 21.57 22.14 -6.44
C PRO A 50 21.84 21.90 -7.93
N TYR A 51 22.27 20.69 -8.29
CA TYR A 51 22.52 20.34 -9.69
C TYR A 51 21.24 20.40 -10.53
N ILE A 52 20.11 19.85 -10.07
CA ILE A 52 18.82 19.91 -10.78
C ILE A 52 18.45 21.36 -11.09
N SER A 53 18.47 22.21 -10.05
CA SER A 53 18.09 23.62 -10.20
C SER A 53 19.00 24.34 -11.18
N LEU A 54 20.32 24.24 -10.99
CA LEU A 54 21.30 24.88 -11.86
C LEU A 54 21.22 24.36 -13.30
N SER A 55 21.05 23.05 -13.47
CA SER A 55 20.94 22.39 -14.78
C SER A 55 19.73 22.88 -15.56
N LEU A 56 18.58 23.04 -14.90
CA LEU A 56 17.37 23.57 -15.54
C LEU A 56 17.50 25.06 -15.87
N ILE A 57 17.99 25.86 -14.92
CA ILE A 57 18.18 27.31 -15.11
C ILE A 57 19.16 27.59 -16.26
N VAL A 58 20.31 26.90 -16.28
CA VAL A 58 21.33 27.04 -17.34
C VAL A 58 20.84 26.46 -18.65
N GLY A 59 20.22 25.27 -18.62
CA GLY A 59 19.70 24.59 -19.79
C GLY A 59 18.66 25.43 -20.53
N ILE A 60 17.61 25.86 -19.82
CA ILE A 60 16.49 26.62 -20.39
C ILE A 60 16.90 28.06 -20.71
N GLY A 61 17.60 28.76 -19.81
CA GLY A 61 18.04 30.14 -20.05
C GLY A 61 19.03 30.26 -21.22
N GLY A 62 19.76 29.18 -21.52
CA GLY A 62 20.63 29.07 -22.67
C GLY A 62 19.91 28.87 -24.00
N LEU A 63 18.64 28.47 -24.03
CA LEU A 63 17.90 28.23 -25.28
C LEU A 63 17.53 29.53 -26.02
N SER A 64 17.24 29.38 -27.31
CA SER A 64 16.53 30.37 -28.11
C SER A 64 15.01 30.29 -27.90
N ALA A 65 14.28 31.39 -28.09
CA ALA A 65 12.82 31.43 -27.90
C ALA A 65 12.07 30.43 -28.83
N THR A 66 12.58 30.23 -30.06
CA THR A 66 12.07 29.25 -31.03
C THR A 66 12.49 27.81 -30.69
N GLY A 67 13.69 27.62 -30.13
CA GLY A 67 14.20 26.34 -29.66
C GLY A 67 13.39 25.75 -28.49
N LEU A 68 12.86 26.59 -27.59
CA LEU A 68 12.07 26.13 -26.44
C LEU A 68 10.75 25.47 -26.88
N SER A 69 9.96 26.13 -27.73
CA SER A 69 8.64 25.63 -28.17
C SER A 69 8.75 24.33 -28.98
N SER A 70 9.77 24.22 -29.84
CA SER A 70 10.01 23.01 -30.64
C SER A 70 10.47 21.83 -29.79
N THR A 71 11.41 22.05 -28.86
CA THR A 71 11.90 21.02 -27.93
C THR A 71 10.77 20.50 -27.03
N PHE A 72 9.90 21.40 -26.55
CA PHE A 72 8.81 21.04 -25.65
C PHE A 72 7.69 20.22 -26.32
N LYS A 73 7.28 20.60 -27.54
CA LYS A 73 6.25 19.83 -28.28
C LYS A 73 6.73 18.41 -28.62
N GLN A 74 7.98 18.27 -29.05
CA GLN A 74 8.56 16.96 -29.38
C GLN A 74 8.78 16.11 -28.12
N SER A 75 9.22 16.71 -27.01
CA SER A 75 9.41 15.98 -25.76
C SER A 75 8.11 15.42 -25.20
N LEU A 76 7.00 16.16 -25.30
CA LEU A 76 5.68 15.69 -24.83
C LEU A 76 5.18 14.45 -25.59
N LEU A 77 5.30 14.46 -26.93
CA LEU A 77 4.90 13.30 -27.75
C LEU A 77 5.75 12.06 -27.43
N ILE A 78 7.07 12.22 -27.37
CA ILE A 78 8.00 11.12 -27.09
C ILE A 78 7.80 10.58 -25.67
N LEU A 79 7.57 11.47 -24.71
CA LEU A 79 7.24 11.11 -23.33
C LEU A 79 5.96 10.28 -23.28
N PHE A 80 4.89 10.71 -23.94
CA PHE A 80 3.62 9.98 -23.99
C PHE A 80 3.80 8.58 -24.58
N LEU A 81 4.55 8.44 -25.66
CA LEU A 81 4.85 7.14 -26.28
C LEU A 81 5.65 6.22 -25.36
N LEU A 82 6.66 6.76 -24.67
CA LEU A 82 7.47 6.01 -23.71
C LEU A 82 6.66 5.56 -22.50
N ILE A 83 5.83 6.44 -21.92
CA ILE A 83 4.93 6.11 -20.81
C ILE A 83 3.94 5.03 -21.25
N SER A 84 3.32 5.19 -22.42
CA SER A 84 2.36 4.21 -22.97
C SER A 84 3.00 2.83 -23.16
N THR A 85 4.26 2.78 -23.60
CA THR A 85 5.01 1.53 -23.73
C THR A 85 5.22 0.87 -22.37
N VAL A 86 5.63 1.63 -21.36
CA VAL A 86 5.84 1.09 -19.99
C VAL A 86 4.52 0.63 -19.39
N LEU A 87 3.45 1.42 -19.51
CA LEU A 87 2.11 1.07 -19.04
C LEU A 87 1.60 -0.20 -19.71
N PHE A 88 1.78 -0.37 -21.02
CA PHE A 88 1.38 -1.58 -21.72
C PHE A 88 1.94 -2.85 -21.07
N PHE A 89 3.24 -2.88 -20.76
CA PHE A 89 3.84 -4.05 -20.10
C PHE A 89 3.45 -4.19 -18.62
N ILE A 90 3.24 -3.07 -17.90
CA ILE A 90 2.72 -3.10 -16.52
C ILE A 90 1.33 -3.73 -16.48
N LEU A 91 0.45 -3.35 -17.41
CA LEU A 91 -0.93 -3.84 -17.45
C LEU A 91 -1.01 -5.31 -17.95
N LEU A 92 0.03 -5.82 -18.60
CA LEU A 92 0.17 -7.24 -18.95
C LEU A 92 0.77 -8.08 -17.82
N ALA A 93 1.48 -7.48 -16.86
CA ALA A 93 2.14 -8.21 -15.80
C ALA A 93 1.21 -9.08 -14.92
N PRO A 94 -0.08 -8.75 -14.70
CA PRO A 94 -1.02 -9.65 -14.01
C PRO A 94 -1.19 -11.03 -14.64
N ILE A 95 -0.75 -11.25 -15.89
CA ILE A 95 -0.68 -12.60 -16.48
C ILE A 95 0.23 -13.53 -15.67
N ALA A 96 1.21 -12.97 -14.95
CA ALA A 96 2.09 -13.72 -14.06
C ALA A 96 1.42 -14.17 -12.75
N PHE A 97 0.26 -13.60 -12.42
CA PHE A 97 -0.41 -13.90 -11.15
C PHE A 97 -1.11 -15.27 -11.24
N PRO A 98 -0.87 -16.18 -10.27
CA PRO A 98 -1.53 -17.48 -10.23
C PRO A 98 -3.01 -17.34 -9.91
N ASP A 99 -3.75 -18.44 -10.04
CA ASP A 99 -5.11 -18.49 -9.51
C ASP A 99 -4.99 -18.59 -8.00
N TRP A 100 -5.52 -17.59 -7.28
CA TRP A 100 -5.26 -17.38 -5.86
C TRP A 100 -6.56 -17.14 -5.13
N THR A 101 -6.82 -17.95 -4.10
CA THR A 101 -7.99 -17.81 -3.23
C THR A 101 -7.51 -17.35 -1.87
N THR A 102 -7.76 -16.09 -1.54
CA THR A 102 -7.46 -15.51 -0.23
C THR A 102 -8.59 -14.64 0.25
N ALA A 103 -8.67 -14.53 1.57
CA ALA A 103 -9.42 -13.50 2.25
C ALA A 103 -8.48 -12.97 3.36
N GLU A 104 -8.65 -11.69 3.68
CA GLU A 104 -7.80 -10.97 4.63
C GLU A 104 -8.56 -10.64 5.91
N PHE A 105 -7.79 -10.46 6.98
CA PHE A 105 -8.30 -9.87 8.21
C PHE A 105 -8.66 -8.40 7.99
N TYR A 106 -9.48 -7.85 8.90
CA TYR A 106 -9.88 -6.44 8.81
C TYR A 106 -8.71 -5.53 9.22
N SER A 107 -8.47 -4.42 8.53
CA SER A 107 -7.51 -3.40 8.98
C SER A 107 -8.16 -2.02 9.09
N VAL A 108 -7.90 -1.33 10.20
CA VAL A 108 -8.41 0.02 10.50
C VAL A 108 -7.81 1.08 9.56
N GLU A 109 -6.61 0.83 9.01
CA GLU A 109 -5.92 1.77 8.11
C GLU A 109 -6.60 1.91 6.74
N THR A 110 -7.51 1.02 6.41
CA THR A 110 -8.40 1.10 5.24
C THR A 110 -9.26 2.38 5.21
N ILE A 111 -9.24 3.20 6.28
CA ILE A 111 -10.19 4.29 6.53
C ILE A 111 -9.49 5.57 7.03
N LYS A 112 -8.18 5.76 6.79
CA LYS A 112 -7.60 7.11 6.90
C LYS A 112 -8.02 7.88 5.63
N VAL A 113 -8.82 8.93 5.82
CA VAL A 113 -9.19 9.88 4.76
C VAL A 113 -7.92 10.29 4.03
N SER A 114 -7.82 9.95 2.74
CA SER A 114 -6.79 10.44 1.84
C SER A 114 -6.72 11.96 2.00
N THR A 115 -5.57 12.50 2.41
CA THR A 115 -5.34 13.95 2.34
C THR A 115 -5.58 14.38 0.91
N GLU A 116 -6.44 15.38 0.69
CA GLU A 116 -6.72 15.92 -0.65
C GLU A 116 -5.39 16.18 -1.37
N PHE A 117 -5.16 15.43 -2.45
CA PHE A 117 -3.93 15.54 -3.23
C PHE A 117 -4.04 16.79 -4.10
N ASP A 118 -3.57 17.93 -3.58
CA ASP A 118 -3.56 19.17 -4.35
C ASP A 118 -2.32 19.23 -5.27
N LEU A 119 -2.58 19.03 -6.56
CA LEU A 119 -1.59 19.16 -7.63
C LEU A 119 -1.02 20.58 -7.72
N VAL A 120 -1.78 21.61 -7.37
CA VAL A 120 -1.35 23.01 -7.44
C VAL A 120 -0.25 23.25 -6.41
N ASP A 121 -0.48 22.88 -5.15
CA ASP A 121 0.50 23.03 -4.08
C ASP A 121 1.77 22.19 -4.32
N LEU A 122 1.63 21.03 -4.97
CA LEU A 122 2.77 20.20 -5.34
C LEU A 122 3.69 20.88 -6.36
N PHE A 123 3.13 21.58 -7.35
CA PHE A 123 3.91 22.16 -8.45
C PHE A 123 4.27 23.64 -8.26
N ILE A 124 3.45 24.43 -7.57
CA ILE A 124 3.58 25.88 -7.48
C ILE A 124 3.83 26.28 -6.01
N PRO A 125 5.10 26.46 -5.59
CA PRO A 125 5.41 26.84 -4.22
C PRO A 125 5.25 28.35 -4.01
N ALA A 126 4.61 28.76 -2.92
CA ALA A 126 4.63 30.15 -2.48
C ALA A 126 6.05 30.60 -2.06
N ASN A 127 6.87 29.67 -1.56
CA ASN A 127 8.26 29.90 -1.18
C ASN A 127 9.20 28.82 -1.77
N PRO A 128 10.01 29.15 -2.79
CA PRO A 128 10.92 28.17 -3.40
C PRO A 128 12.02 27.70 -2.44
N PHE A 129 12.44 28.52 -1.47
CA PHE A 129 13.45 28.10 -0.49
C PHE A 129 12.90 27.05 0.47
N ASN A 130 11.61 27.16 0.83
CA ASN A 130 10.92 26.11 1.58
C ASN A 130 10.86 24.81 0.78
N ALA A 131 10.63 24.90 -0.53
CA ALA A 131 10.67 23.74 -1.42
C ALA A 131 12.07 23.08 -1.44
N PHE A 132 13.15 23.87 -1.49
CA PHE A 132 14.51 23.35 -1.34
C PHE A 132 14.77 22.70 0.03
N ALA A 133 14.33 23.34 1.11
CA ALA A 133 14.54 22.84 2.48
C ALA A 133 13.83 21.50 2.73
N ASN A 134 12.63 21.32 2.17
CA ASN A 134 11.82 20.11 2.33
C ASN A 134 11.96 19.13 1.16
N ALA A 135 12.88 19.37 0.23
CA ALA A 135 13.08 18.55 -0.97
C ALA A 135 11.80 18.30 -1.80
N LEU A 136 10.96 19.34 -1.97
CA LEU A 136 9.77 19.29 -2.82
C LEU A 136 10.18 19.43 -4.30
N ILE A 137 10.59 18.31 -4.90
CA ILE A 137 11.27 18.31 -6.21
C ILE A 137 10.39 18.84 -7.36
N PRO A 138 9.09 18.48 -7.50
CA PRO A 138 8.23 19.08 -8.52
C PRO A 138 8.19 20.60 -8.44
N SER A 139 8.07 21.15 -7.24
CA SER A 139 8.06 22.60 -7.00
C SER A 139 9.40 23.26 -7.35
N ILE A 140 10.52 22.62 -7.00
CA ILE A 140 11.87 23.08 -7.36
C ILE A 140 12.04 23.12 -8.88
N VAL A 141 11.61 22.06 -9.58
CA VAL A 141 11.70 21.97 -11.04
C VAL A 141 10.87 23.07 -11.70
N THR A 142 9.62 23.28 -11.27
CA THR A 142 8.76 24.36 -11.78
C THR A 142 9.42 25.73 -11.58
N PHE A 143 9.89 26.02 -10.37
CA PHE A 143 10.58 27.27 -10.07
C PHE A 143 11.82 27.48 -10.97
N SER A 144 12.67 26.46 -11.10
CA SER A 144 13.87 26.53 -11.93
C SER A 144 13.56 26.69 -13.43
N ILE A 145 12.45 26.13 -13.92
CA ILE A 145 11.96 26.35 -15.29
C ILE A 145 11.59 27.82 -15.48
N PHE A 146 10.80 28.42 -14.58
CA PHE A 146 10.41 29.82 -14.68
C PHE A 146 11.59 30.78 -14.61
N ILE A 147 12.56 30.54 -13.71
CA ILE A 147 13.79 31.33 -13.65
C ILE A 147 14.60 31.17 -14.94
N GLY A 148 14.69 29.96 -15.49
CA GLY A 148 15.33 29.71 -16.79
C GLY A 148 14.67 30.50 -17.93
N ILE A 149 13.33 30.49 -18.01
CA ILE A 149 12.57 31.27 -18.99
C ILE A 149 12.79 32.78 -18.79
N GLY A 150 12.76 33.25 -17.54
CA GLY A 150 13.03 34.65 -17.20
C GLY A 150 14.43 35.09 -17.63
N LEU A 151 15.45 34.24 -17.47
CA LEU A 151 16.81 34.53 -17.96
C LEU A 151 16.90 34.65 -19.48
N MET A 152 15.94 34.11 -20.25
CA MET A 152 15.98 34.22 -21.71
C MET A 152 15.84 35.65 -22.19
N SER A 153 15.11 36.51 -21.46
CA SER A 153 14.84 37.93 -21.79
C SER A 153 15.85 38.91 -21.20
N VAL A 154 16.73 38.46 -20.29
CA VAL A 154 17.70 39.31 -19.61
C VAL A 154 18.81 39.78 -20.56
N HIS A 155 19.05 41.09 -20.57
CA HIS A 155 20.14 41.69 -21.31
C HIS A 155 21.49 41.30 -20.68
N ARG A 156 22.45 40.86 -21.50
CA ARG A 156 23.75 40.26 -21.07
C ARG A 156 23.66 38.92 -20.32
N LYS A 157 22.61 38.11 -20.55
CA LYS A 157 22.44 36.77 -19.96
C LYS A 157 23.66 35.83 -20.09
N LYS A 158 24.52 36.01 -21.08
CA LYS A 158 25.73 35.18 -21.29
C LYS A 158 26.64 35.14 -20.06
N HIS A 159 26.83 36.26 -19.35
CA HIS A 159 27.66 36.28 -18.14
C HIS A 159 27.04 35.52 -16.98
N ALA A 160 25.74 35.72 -16.76
CA ALA A 160 24.99 35.00 -15.73
C ALA A 160 24.98 33.48 -16.00
N LEU A 161 24.71 33.07 -17.24
CA LEU A 161 24.73 31.66 -17.65
C LEU A 161 26.12 31.03 -17.53
N LEU A 162 27.19 31.78 -17.80
CA LEU A 162 28.56 31.28 -17.61
C LEU A 162 28.85 31.04 -16.12
N LEU A 163 28.47 31.96 -15.25
CA LEU A 163 28.66 31.80 -13.80
C LEU A 163 27.85 30.62 -13.25
N LEU A 164 26.56 30.53 -13.60
CA LEU A 164 25.70 29.42 -13.20
C LEU A 164 26.16 28.08 -13.76
N GLY A 165 26.66 28.07 -15.01
CA GLY A 165 27.23 26.86 -15.64
C GLY A 165 28.54 26.40 -14.98
N ASN A 166 29.40 27.33 -14.57
CA ASN A 166 30.59 27.01 -13.79
C ASN A 166 30.22 26.43 -12.42
N LEU A 167 29.21 26.99 -11.76
CA LEU A 167 28.70 26.44 -10.50
C LEU A 167 28.07 25.06 -10.69
N GLN A 168 27.28 24.86 -11.75
CA GLN A 168 26.74 23.54 -12.13
C GLN A 168 27.87 22.53 -12.29
N THR A 169 28.94 22.90 -13.00
CA THR A 169 30.12 22.04 -13.23
C THR A 169 30.86 21.75 -11.93
N ALA A 170 30.97 22.73 -11.03
CA ALA A 170 31.55 22.52 -9.70
C ALA A 170 30.76 21.47 -8.89
N VAL A 171 29.41 21.57 -8.88
CA VAL A 171 28.55 20.58 -8.22
C VAL A 171 28.69 19.20 -8.88
N ALA A 172 28.78 19.14 -10.22
CA ALA A 172 29.02 17.89 -10.95
C ALA A 172 30.36 17.25 -10.55
N ASN A 173 31.42 18.05 -10.41
CA ASN A 173 32.73 17.58 -9.99
C ASN A 173 32.71 17.02 -8.56
N VAL A 174 31.95 17.64 -7.64
CA VAL A 174 31.73 17.09 -6.29
C VAL A 174 31.01 15.74 -6.38
N SER A 175 29.98 15.62 -7.24
CA SER A 175 29.29 14.33 -7.45
C SER A 175 30.26 13.24 -7.94
N VAL A 176 31.13 13.56 -8.91
CA VAL A 176 32.18 12.64 -9.39
C VAL A 176 33.19 12.27 -8.28
N MET A 177 33.52 13.22 -7.40
CA MET A 177 34.39 12.97 -6.25
C MET A 177 33.74 12.01 -5.25
N VAL A 178 32.48 12.23 -4.89
CA VAL A 178 31.70 11.34 -4.01
C VAL A 178 31.60 9.94 -4.61
N MET A 179 31.41 9.83 -5.93
CA MET A 179 31.36 8.55 -6.65
C MET A 179 32.65 7.72 -6.57
N ARG A 180 33.81 8.32 -6.25
CA ARG A 180 35.04 7.54 -6.00
C ARG A 180 34.94 6.68 -4.75
N PHE A 181 34.13 7.09 -3.77
CA PHE A 181 33.85 6.35 -2.53
C PHE A 181 32.70 5.35 -2.67
N ALA A 182 32.07 5.27 -3.86
CA ALA A 182 30.91 4.41 -4.10
C ALA A 182 31.11 2.95 -3.70
N PRO A 183 32.25 2.27 -3.96
CA PRO A 183 32.42 0.88 -3.54
C PRO A 183 32.25 0.68 -2.02
N VAL A 184 32.77 1.60 -1.20
CA VAL A 184 32.69 1.49 0.27
C VAL A 184 31.26 1.77 0.75
N GLY A 185 30.65 2.85 0.25
CA GLY A 185 29.27 3.20 0.61
C GLY A 185 28.28 2.11 0.20
N ILE A 186 28.43 1.56 -1.00
CA ILE A 186 27.54 0.52 -1.55
C ILE A 186 27.73 -0.84 -0.87
N PHE A 187 28.96 -1.18 -0.46
CA PHE A 187 29.19 -2.33 0.41
C PHE A 187 28.38 -2.22 1.70
N CYS A 188 28.45 -1.06 2.37
CA CYS A 188 27.74 -0.83 3.63
C CYS A 188 26.22 -0.86 3.45
N ILE A 189 25.71 -0.26 2.36
CA ILE A 189 24.28 -0.30 2.03
C ILE A 189 23.81 -1.72 1.74
N GLY A 190 24.58 -2.50 0.99
CA GLY A 190 24.26 -3.90 0.69
C GLY A 190 24.25 -4.76 1.96
N LEU A 191 25.24 -4.58 2.84
CA LEU A 191 25.31 -5.30 4.12
C LEU A 191 24.11 -4.98 5.00
N ARG A 192 23.82 -3.69 5.22
CA ARG A 192 22.65 -3.25 5.99
C ARG A 192 21.37 -3.84 5.42
N ALA A 193 21.20 -3.72 4.10
CA ALA A 193 19.99 -4.20 3.43
C ALA A 193 19.76 -5.68 3.66
N ALA A 194 20.79 -6.52 3.53
CA ALA A 194 20.66 -7.97 3.73
C ALA A 194 20.48 -8.36 5.20
N ALA A 195 21.14 -7.68 6.13
CA ALA A 195 21.07 -7.98 7.57
C ALA A 195 19.71 -7.64 8.21
N THR A 196 18.93 -6.74 7.61
CA THR A 196 17.64 -6.29 8.14
C THR A 196 16.43 -7.00 7.53
N VAL A 197 16.61 -7.90 6.56
CA VAL A 197 15.48 -8.63 5.94
C VAL A 197 15.14 -9.86 6.77
N ASN A 198 13.91 -9.95 7.31
CA ASN A 198 13.42 -11.20 7.86
C ASN A 198 12.78 -12.05 6.74
N PRO A 199 13.08 -13.36 6.64
CA PRO A 199 12.45 -14.24 5.65
C PRO A 199 10.92 -14.31 5.77
N SER A 200 10.36 -14.12 6.97
CA SER A 200 8.91 -14.09 7.21
C SER A 200 8.20 -12.92 6.53
N ASP A 201 8.91 -11.82 6.25
CA ASP A 201 8.33 -10.59 5.67
C ASP A 201 8.15 -10.74 4.14
N LEU A 202 8.66 -11.83 3.56
CA LEU A 202 8.56 -12.15 2.14
C LEU A 202 7.36 -13.06 1.83
N ASP A 203 6.78 -13.70 2.84
CA ASP A 203 5.63 -14.59 2.68
C ASP A 203 4.40 -13.78 2.25
N GLY A 204 3.81 -14.14 1.10
CA GLY A 204 2.69 -13.41 0.48
C GLY A 204 3.11 -12.29 -0.49
N LEU A 205 4.27 -11.65 -0.27
CA LEU A 205 4.78 -10.58 -1.14
C LEU A 205 5.60 -11.09 -2.34
N LEU A 206 6.06 -12.35 -2.27
CA LEU A 206 6.96 -12.96 -3.26
C LEU A 206 6.44 -12.81 -4.70
N VAL A 207 5.12 -12.99 -4.91
CA VAL A 207 4.48 -12.85 -6.24
C VAL A 207 4.71 -11.44 -6.82
N TYR A 208 4.48 -10.39 -6.02
CA TYR A 208 4.70 -9.01 -6.44
C TYR A 208 6.18 -8.74 -6.73
N VAL A 209 7.06 -9.13 -5.81
CA VAL A 209 8.51 -8.86 -5.89
C VAL A 209 9.11 -9.49 -7.14
N VAL A 210 8.85 -10.78 -7.37
CA VAL A 210 9.40 -11.51 -8.52
C VAL A 210 8.78 -11.03 -9.83
N THR A 211 7.47 -10.79 -9.86
CA THR A 211 6.80 -10.25 -11.07
C THR A 211 7.34 -8.87 -11.44
N SER A 212 7.49 -7.98 -10.44
CA SER A 212 8.09 -6.64 -10.63
C SER A 212 9.54 -6.73 -11.08
N ALA A 213 10.32 -7.66 -10.52
CA ALA A 213 11.69 -7.89 -10.92
C ALA A 213 11.79 -8.31 -12.39
N VAL A 214 11.01 -9.30 -12.81
CA VAL A 214 10.97 -9.77 -14.20
C VAL A 214 10.52 -8.67 -15.14
N LEU A 215 9.44 -7.96 -14.82
CA LEU A 215 8.94 -6.84 -15.61
C LEU A 215 10.00 -5.76 -15.82
N VAL A 216 10.66 -5.33 -14.75
CA VAL A 216 11.68 -4.28 -14.85
C VAL A 216 12.92 -4.77 -15.58
N LEU A 217 13.34 -6.03 -15.39
CA LEU A 217 14.45 -6.58 -16.16
C LEU A 217 14.14 -6.58 -17.66
N LEU A 218 12.92 -6.98 -18.05
CA LEU A 218 12.46 -6.90 -19.43
C LEU A 218 12.45 -5.45 -19.93
N LEU A 219 11.83 -4.53 -19.20
CA LEU A 219 11.71 -3.13 -19.61
C LEU A 219 13.08 -2.41 -19.71
N ALA A 220 13.91 -2.59 -18.69
CA ALA A 220 15.17 -1.86 -18.55
C ALA A 220 16.29 -2.38 -19.44
N PHE A 221 16.34 -3.70 -19.70
CA PHE A 221 17.43 -4.31 -20.46
C PHE A 221 17.04 -4.75 -21.86
N ILE A 222 15.75 -4.92 -22.17
CA ILE A 222 15.29 -5.41 -23.47
C ILE A 222 14.43 -4.36 -24.17
N VAL A 223 13.28 -3.98 -23.60
CA VAL A 223 12.26 -3.18 -24.29
C VAL A 223 12.77 -1.77 -24.61
N LEU A 224 13.10 -0.97 -23.59
CA LEU A 224 13.43 0.45 -23.79
C LEU A 224 14.73 0.67 -24.59
N PRO A 225 15.86 -0.01 -24.29
CA PRO A 225 17.08 0.17 -25.06
C PRO A 225 16.93 -0.28 -26.52
N THR A 226 16.18 -1.35 -26.78
CA THR A 226 15.94 -1.85 -28.13
C THR A 226 15.04 -0.92 -28.93
N MET A 227 13.98 -0.40 -28.31
CA MET A 227 13.10 0.58 -28.94
C MET A 227 13.87 1.82 -29.38
N VAL A 228 14.71 2.37 -28.50
CA VAL A 228 15.57 3.51 -28.84
C VAL A 228 16.58 3.14 -29.92
N ALA A 229 17.20 1.96 -29.87
CA ALA A 229 18.19 1.53 -30.86
C ALA A 229 17.61 1.29 -32.28
N ILE A 230 16.31 1.01 -32.39
CA ILE A 230 15.60 0.85 -33.67
C ILE A 230 15.30 2.21 -34.31
N ILE A 231 14.98 3.21 -33.48
CA ILE A 231 14.48 4.51 -33.93
C ILE A 231 15.64 5.53 -34.07
N THR A 232 16.71 5.37 -33.30
CA THR A 232 17.86 6.29 -33.26
C THR A 232 19.12 5.68 -33.89
N PRO A 233 20.09 6.51 -34.30
CA PRO A 233 21.37 6.01 -34.81
C PRO A 233 22.22 5.31 -33.73
N PHE A 234 21.86 5.47 -32.46
CA PHE A 234 22.57 4.83 -31.36
C PHE A 234 22.33 3.31 -31.32
N GLY A 235 23.39 2.54 -31.09
CA GLY A 235 23.29 1.10 -30.90
C GLY A 235 22.89 0.74 -29.45
N TYR A 236 22.24 -0.42 -29.28
CA TYR A 236 21.91 -1.00 -27.97
C TYR A 236 23.09 -0.95 -26.98
N ARG A 237 24.28 -1.38 -27.44
CA ARG A 237 25.50 -1.41 -26.62
C ARG A 237 25.95 -0.02 -26.16
N GLN A 238 25.73 1.01 -26.96
CA GLN A 238 26.08 2.39 -26.60
C GLN A 238 25.14 2.92 -25.51
N ILE A 239 23.84 2.68 -25.66
CA ILE A 239 22.81 3.07 -24.68
C ILE A 239 23.10 2.39 -23.33
N MET A 240 23.28 1.07 -23.32
CA MET A 240 23.64 0.33 -22.10
C MET A 240 24.99 0.76 -21.52
N LYS A 241 25.95 1.15 -22.36
CA LYS A 241 27.25 1.65 -21.89
C LYS A 241 27.12 2.99 -21.19
N ALA A 242 26.24 3.88 -21.66
CA ALA A 242 25.98 5.18 -21.07
C ALA A 242 25.19 5.06 -19.75
N SER A 243 24.24 4.12 -19.65
CA SER A 243 23.39 3.97 -18.46
C SER A 243 24.02 3.15 -17.32
N ARG A 244 24.95 2.22 -17.60
CA ARG A 244 25.43 1.22 -16.61
C ARG A 244 25.85 1.78 -15.25
N GLU A 245 26.58 2.90 -15.24
CA GLU A 245 27.18 3.45 -14.01
C GLU A 245 26.09 4.04 -13.11
N ALA A 246 25.14 4.75 -13.71
CA ALA A 246 23.95 5.25 -13.04
C ALA A 246 23.02 4.10 -12.61
N MET A 247 22.82 3.07 -13.44
CA MET A 247 21.95 1.93 -13.11
C MET A 247 22.44 1.17 -11.89
N VAL A 248 23.72 0.76 -11.88
CA VAL A 248 24.30 0.02 -10.75
C VAL A 248 24.27 0.85 -9.46
N THR A 249 24.60 2.14 -9.56
CA THR A 249 24.58 3.04 -8.41
C THR A 249 23.16 3.23 -7.88
N ALA A 250 22.18 3.48 -8.76
CA ALA A 250 20.79 3.68 -8.36
C ALA A 250 20.16 2.42 -7.75
N PHE A 251 20.50 1.24 -8.27
CA PHE A 251 20.08 -0.04 -7.68
C PHE A 251 20.68 -0.24 -6.28
N ALA A 252 21.97 0.07 -6.13
CA ALA A 252 22.65 -0.07 -4.86
C ALA A 252 22.15 0.94 -3.80
N THR A 253 21.83 2.18 -4.20
CA THR A 253 21.34 3.21 -3.27
C THR A 253 19.82 3.18 -3.10
N GLY A 254 19.09 2.45 -3.94
CA GLY A 254 17.63 2.45 -3.97
C GLY A 254 17.02 3.77 -4.44
N SER A 255 17.80 4.65 -5.10
CA SER A 255 17.35 5.99 -5.44
C SER A 255 17.85 6.46 -6.80
N PHE A 256 16.88 6.70 -7.68
CA PHE A 256 17.09 7.36 -8.98
C PHE A 256 17.55 8.82 -8.84
N PHE A 257 17.07 9.51 -7.80
CA PHE A 257 17.36 10.93 -7.53
C PHE A 257 18.86 11.22 -7.47
N ILE A 258 19.58 10.35 -6.78
CA ILE A 258 21.00 10.45 -6.48
C ILE A 258 21.90 10.46 -7.73
N VAL A 259 21.47 9.80 -8.80
CA VAL A 259 22.30 9.58 -10.01
C VAL A 259 21.99 10.56 -11.14
N LEU A 260 21.09 11.53 -10.95
CA LEU A 260 20.71 12.50 -11.98
C LEU A 260 21.92 13.23 -12.60
N PRO A 261 22.92 13.74 -11.84
CA PRO A 261 24.09 14.39 -12.43
C PRO A 261 24.87 13.46 -13.36
N VAL A 262 25.03 12.19 -12.96
CA VAL A 262 25.72 11.17 -13.75
C VAL A 262 24.97 10.89 -15.05
N ILE A 263 23.64 10.79 -15.00
CA ILE A 263 22.81 10.55 -16.19
C ILE A 263 22.95 11.71 -17.18
N VAL A 264 22.87 12.96 -16.70
CA VAL A 264 23.02 14.15 -17.55
C VAL A 264 24.36 14.13 -18.26
N GLU A 265 25.46 13.96 -17.54
CA GLU A 265 26.81 14.02 -18.13
C GLU A 265 27.08 12.86 -19.10
N LYS A 266 26.67 11.63 -18.79
CA LYS A 266 26.84 10.49 -19.71
C LYS A 266 25.99 10.63 -20.97
N THR A 267 24.78 11.18 -20.83
CA THR A 267 23.88 11.38 -21.96
C THR A 267 24.36 12.52 -22.87
N LYS A 268 24.93 13.60 -22.30
CA LYS A 268 25.62 14.66 -23.09
C LYS A 268 26.73 14.08 -23.96
N VAL A 269 27.61 13.25 -23.39
CA VAL A 269 28.71 12.62 -24.12
C VAL A 269 28.20 11.76 -25.28
N LEU A 270 27.09 11.04 -25.08
CA LEU A 270 26.51 10.20 -26.13
C LEU A 270 25.86 11.04 -27.24
N ILE A 271 25.12 12.09 -26.88
CA ILE A 271 24.44 12.99 -27.83
C ILE A 271 25.44 13.81 -28.67
N ALA A 272 26.60 14.16 -28.11
CA ALA A 272 27.66 14.85 -28.85
C ALA A 272 28.14 14.09 -30.11
N GLN A 273 27.90 12.77 -30.18
CA GLN A 273 28.24 11.94 -31.35
C GLN A 273 27.31 12.17 -32.56
N LEU A 274 26.19 12.88 -32.41
CA LEU A 274 25.27 13.18 -33.51
C LEU A 274 25.81 14.26 -34.47
N HIS A 275 26.98 14.86 -34.19
CA HIS A 275 27.67 15.85 -35.04
C HIS A 275 26.71 16.86 -35.70
N SER A 276 25.91 17.56 -34.90
CA SER A 276 24.92 18.52 -35.38
C SER A 276 25.42 19.96 -35.32
N THR A 277 24.95 20.80 -36.25
CA THR A 277 25.15 22.27 -36.23
C THR A 277 24.25 22.98 -35.22
N ASN A 278 23.22 22.31 -34.69
CA ASN A 278 22.28 22.89 -33.74
C ASN A 278 22.83 22.85 -32.30
N LYS A 279 23.31 24.00 -31.82
CA LYS A 279 23.89 24.18 -30.47
C LYS A 279 22.90 23.98 -29.31
N ASP A 280 21.60 23.89 -29.58
CA ASP A 280 20.60 23.67 -28.52
C ASP A 280 20.50 22.20 -28.09
N ILE A 281 21.04 21.27 -28.90
CA ILE A 281 20.99 19.82 -28.62
C ILE A 281 21.81 19.44 -27.39
N ASP A 282 22.98 20.05 -27.20
CA ASP A 282 23.86 19.79 -26.07
C ASP A 282 23.21 20.13 -24.71
N LYS A 283 22.15 20.95 -24.74
CA LYS A 283 21.38 21.37 -23.56
C LYS A 283 20.23 20.41 -23.24
N VAL A 284 19.80 19.56 -24.17
CA VAL A 284 18.64 18.67 -24.00
C VAL A 284 18.78 17.77 -22.76
N PRO A 285 19.92 17.10 -22.48
CA PRO A 285 20.06 16.28 -21.29
C PRO A 285 19.91 17.08 -19.99
N SER A 286 20.46 18.30 -19.96
CA SER A 286 20.39 19.20 -18.81
C SER A 286 18.96 19.64 -18.47
N ILE A 287 18.06 19.61 -19.45
CA ILE A 287 16.66 20.02 -19.30
C ILE A 287 15.76 18.82 -19.03
N ILE A 288 15.85 17.79 -19.87
CA ILE A 288 14.89 16.68 -19.88
C ILE A 288 15.12 15.72 -18.71
N VAL A 289 16.37 15.41 -18.36
CA VAL A 289 16.67 14.43 -17.29
C VAL A 289 16.15 14.89 -15.93
N PRO A 290 16.37 16.15 -15.48
CA PRO A 290 15.79 16.61 -14.21
C PRO A 290 14.27 16.68 -14.22
N ILE A 291 13.64 17.11 -15.33
CA ILE A 291 12.18 17.12 -15.48
C ILE A 291 11.60 15.71 -15.30
N THR A 292 12.28 14.70 -15.85
CA THR A 292 11.86 13.29 -15.78
C THR A 292 11.62 12.83 -14.33
N PHE A 293 12.35 13.35 -13.35
CA PHE A 293 12.14 12.99 -11.94
C PHE A 293 10.78 13.43 -11.39
N SER A 294 10.28 14.58 -11.82
CA SER A 294 9.00 15.13 -11.35
C SER A 294 7.80 14.50 -12.06
N LEU A 295 8.01 13.75 -13.14
CA LEU A 295 6.96 13.12 -13.92
C LEU A 295 6.64 11.71 -13.39
N PRO A 296 5.43 11.19 -13.67
CA PRO A 296 5.03 9.82 -13.33
C PRO A 296 5.65 8.82 -14.32
N VAL A 297 6.95 8.59 -14.22
CA VAL A 297 7.72 7.80 -15.19
C VAL A 297 8.62 6.76 -14.53
N GLY A 298 9.09 5.82 -15.35
CA GLY A 298 10.06 4.82 -14.93
C GLY A 298 9.51 3.93 -13.80
N GLY A 299 10.30 3.78 -12.73
CA GLY A 299 9.95 2.97 -11.57
C GLY A 299 8.72 3.44 -10.80
N LYS A 300 8.35 4.73 -10.84
CA LYS A 300 7.14 5.23 -10.15
C LYS A 300 5.87 4.52 -10.64
N LEU A 301 5.84 4.13 -11.91
CA LEU A 301 4.70 3.43 -12.52
C LEU A 301 4.47 2.04 -11.93
N LEU A 302 5.47 1.44 -11.24
CA LEU A 302 5.28 0.16 -10.54
C LEU A 302 4.29 0.25 -9.39
N ALA A 303 4.01 1.44 -8.86
CA ALA A 303 2.92 1.63 -7.91
C ALA A 303 1.58 1.15 -8.49
N LEU A 304 1.34 1.31 -9.80
CA LEU A 304 0.14 0.80 -10.46
C LEU A 304 0.13 -0.74 -10.51
N LEU A 305 1.30 -1.36 -10.74
CA LEU A 305 1.43 -2.82 -10.65
C LEU A 305 1.17 -3.31 -9.23
N PHE A 306 1.66 -2.59 -8.21
CA PHE A 306 1.38 -2.92 -6.82
C PHE A 306 -0.12 -2.87 -6.55
N THR A 307 -0.81 -1.85 -7.04
CA THR A 307 -2.26 -1.75 -6.87
C THR A 307 -3.01 -2.91 -7.51
N LEU A 308 -2.62 -3.33 -8.72
CA LEU A 308 -3.18 -4.52 -9.37
C LEU A 308 -2.87 -5.81 -8.60
N PHE A 309 -1.64 -5.93 -8.07
CA PHE A 309 -1.25 -7.04 -7.21
C PHE A 309 -2.09 -7.06 -5.93
N ALA A 310 -2.22 -5.93 -5.23
CA ALA A 310 -2.95 -5.82 -3.98
C ALA A 310 -4.43 -6.14 -4.19
N ALA A 311 -5.03 -5.63 -5.26
CA ALA A 311 -6.38 -6.02 -5.66
C ALA A 311 -6.50 -7.54 -5.88
N TRP A 312 -5.64 -8.12 -6.71
CA TRP A 312 -5.63 -9.58 -6.94
C TRP A 312 -5.38 -10.39 -5.65
N PHE A 313 -4.45 -9.96 -4.81
CA PHE A 313 -4.03 -10.64 -3.58
C PHE A 313 -5.11 -10.57 -2.49
N SER A 314 -5.90 -9.51 -2.46
CA SER A 314 -7.07 -9.36 -1.59
C SER A 314 -8.34 -10.02 -2.16
N GLY A 315 -8.23 -10.79 -3.26
CA GLY A 315 -9.36 -11.45 -3.90
C GLY A 315 -10.32 -10.50 -4.64
N ALA A 316 -9.87 -9.27 -4.94
CA ALA A 316 -10.66 -8.31 -5.70
C ALA A 316 -10.80 -8.73 -7.16
N TYR A 317 -12.03 -8.69 -7.67
CA TYR A 317 -12.27 -8.77 -9.09
C TYR A 317 -11.90 -7.44 -9.77
N ILE A 318 -10.91 -7.48 -10.68
CA ILE A 318 -10.49 -6.33 -11.49
C ILE A 318 -11.18 -6.41 -12.85
N SER A 319 -12.09 -5.48 -13.11
CA SER A 319 -12.81 -5.37 -14.37
C SER A 319 -11.98 -4.66 -15.46
N LEU A 320 -12.45 -4.66 -16.71
CA LEU A 320 -11.74 -3.94 -17.78
C LEU A 320 -11.82 -2.40 -17.63
N SER A 321 -12.89 -1.89 -17.00
CA SER A 321 -13.03 -0.47 -16.66
C SER A 321 -12.01 -0.03 -15.61
N ASP A 322 -11.65 -0.92 -14.69
CA ASP A 322 -10.68 -0.66 -13.61
C ASP A 322 -9.29 -0.34 -14.16
N TYR A 323 -8.89 -0.98 -15.26
CA TYR A 323 -7.65 -0.67 -15.98
C TYR A 323 -7.66 0.76 -16.55
N VAL A 324 -8.81 1.21 -17.08
CA VAL A 324 -8.95 2.58 -17.62
C VAL A 324 -8.89 3.60 -16.49
N THR A 325 -9.60 3.34 -15.38
CA THR A 325 -9.54 4.17 -14.17
C THR A 325 -8.12 4.27 -13.63
N LEU A 326 -7.38 3.16 -13.60
CA LEU A 326 -5.98 3.14 -13.15
C LEU A 326 -5.08 4.03 -14.02
N ILE A 327 -5.30 4.08 -15.32
CA ILE A 327 -4.54 4.96 -16.22
C ILE A 327 -4.95 6.43 -16.02
N VAL A 328 -6.25 6.72 -16.05
CA VAL A 328 -6.78 8.10 -16.07
C VAL A 328 -6.62 8.79 -14.71
N VAL A 329 -6.91 8.07 -13.63
CA VAL A 329 -6.87 8.60 -12.25
C VAL A 329 -5.56 8.25 -11.57
N GLY A 330 -5.01 7.05 -11.81
CA GLY A 330 -3.83 6.58 -11.10
C GLY A 330 -2.52 7.21 -11.56
N VAL A 331 -2.30 7.40 -12.86
CA VAL A 331 -1.07 8.04 -13.37
C VAL A 331 -0.88 9.47 -12.82
N PRO A 332 -1.90 10.36 -12.78
CA PRO A 332 -1.78 11.67 -12.15
C PRO A 332 -1.36 11.65 -10.68
N GLN A 333 -1.78 10.66 -9.89
CA GLN A 333 -1.39 10.58 -8.48
C GLN A 333 0.13 10.36 -8.31
N LEU A 334 0.79 9.77 -9.32
CA LEU A 334 2.23 9.51 -9.32
C LEU A 334 3.11 10.72 -9.67
N PHE A 335 2.52 11.91 -9.85
CA PHE A 335 3.29 13.16 -9.81
C PHE A 335 3.91 13.39 -8.41
N GLY A 336 3.22 12.91 -7.36
CA GLY A 336 3.75 12.85 -6.00
C GLY A 336 4.76 11.73 -5.80
N THR A 337 5.07 11.44 -4.53
CA THR A 337 5.84 10.24 -4.17
C THR A 337 4.91 9.02 -4.18
N SER A 338 5.44 7.84 -4.51
CA SER A 338 4.64 6.60 -4.49
C SER A 338 4.06 6.31 -3.10
N ILE A 339 4.75 6.73 -2.03
CA ILE A 339 4.28 6.61 -0.63
C ILE A 339 2.97 7.39 -0.41
N ILE A 340 2.79 8.55 -1.04
CA ILE A 340 1.55 9.33 -0.95
C ILE A 340 0.49 8.81 -1.92
N ALA A 341 0.91 8.34 -3.10
CA ALA A 341 -0.03 7.89 -4.14
C ALA A 341 -0.66 6.52 -3.84
N VAL A 342 0.10 5.54 -3.35
CA VAL A 342 -0.38 4.16 -3.20
C VAL A 342 -1.60 4.01 -2.29
N PRO A 343 -1.71 4.68 -1.13
CA PRO A 343 -2.93 4.62 -0.33
C PRO A 343 -4.18 5.05 -1.12
N ASN A 344 -4.08 6.14 -1.88
CA ASN A 344 -5.17 6.63 -2.73
C ASN A 344 -5.48 5.65 -3.86
N LEU A 345 -4.45 5.02 -4.44
CA LEU A 345 -4.63 3.98 -5.47
C LEU A 345 -5.31 2.73 -4.91
N LEU A 346 -4.95 2.27 -3.70
CA LEU A 346 -5.60 1.12 -3.05
C LEU A 346 -7.07 1.41 -2.76
N GLU A 347 -7.37 2.65 -2.35
CA GLU A 347 -8.74 3.10 -2.11
C GLU A 347 -9.61 3.08 -3.38
N LEU A 348 -9.03 3.34 -4.57
CA LEU A 348 -9.75 3.24 -5.84
C LEU A 348 -10.29 1.82 -6.12
N PHE A 349 -9.61 0.78 -5.62
CA PHE A 349 -10.03 -0.61 -5.80
C PHE A 349 -10.71 -1.20 -4.57
N ASN A 350 -10.99 -0.36 -3.56
CA ASN A 350 -11.55 -0.78 -2.27
C ASN A 350 -10.71 -1.92 -1.64
N VAL A 351 -9.39 -1.78 -1.74
CA VAL A 351 -8.40 -2.69 -1.15
C VAL A 351 -8.03 -2.17 0.25
N SER A 352 -7.74 -3.09 1.17
CA SER A 352 -7.39 -2.72 2.54
C SER A 352 -6.13 -1.85 2.61
N GLY A 353 -6.14 -0.88 3.53
CA GLY A 353 -4.96 -0.06 3.84
C GLY A 353 -3.77 -0.89 4.35
N SER A 354 -4.00 -2.09 4.90
CA SER A 354 -2.92 -3.03 5.29
C SER A 354 -2.00 -3.42 4.13
N MET A 355 -2.49 -3.40 2.89
CA MET A 355 -1.64 -3.61 1.71
C MET A 355 -0.58 -2.52 1.57
N PHE A 356 -0.77 -1.34 2.17
CA PHE A 356 0.24 -0.30 2.18
C PHE A 356 1.51 -0.72 2.94
N ASP A 357 1.38 -1.50 4.02
CA ASP A 357 2.55 -2.03 4.73
C ASP A 357 3.33 -3.03 3.86
N PHE A 358 2.61 -3.89 3.12
CA PHE A 358 3.22 -4.76 2.11
C PHE A 358 3.96 -3.95 1.03
N PHE A 359 3.39 -2.83 0.59
CA PHE A 359 4.06 -1.92 -0.33
C PHE A 359 5.34 -1.34 0.27
N LEU A 360 5.29 -0.80 1.49
CA LEU A 360 6.44 -0.22 2.16
C LEU A 360 7.57 -1.24 2.36
N VAL A 361 7.23 -2.46 2.76
CA VAL A 361 8.18 -3.57 2.88
C VAL A 361 8.79 -3.88 1.51
N ALA A 362 7.98 -4.06 0.46
CA ALA A 362 8.47 -4.36 -0.89
C ALA A 362 9.41 -3.27 -1.43
N GLU A 363 9.02 -2.02 -1.27
CA GLU A 363 9.73 -0.84 -1.76
C GLU A 363 11.09 -0.69 -1.06
N ASN A 364 11.12 -0.88 0.27
CA ASN A 364 12.33 -0.80 1.08
C ASN A 364 13.32 -1.96 0.84
N LEU A 365 12.80 -3.14 0.49
CA LEU A 365 13.62 -4.34 0.27
C LEU A 365 14.33 -4.29 -1.09
N ILE A 366 13.58 -4.56 -2.16
CA ILE A 366 14.14 -4.82 -3.49
C ILE A 366 13.39 -4.08 -4.60
N VAL A 367 12.09 -3.82 -4.42
CA VAL A 367 11.28 -3.21 -5.48
C VAL A 367 11.73 -1.79 -5.75
N GLY A 368 11.99 -0.96 -4.73
CA GLY A 368 12.50 0.39 -4.93
C GLY A 368 13.87 0.41 -5.64
N ARG A 369 14.72 -0.58 -5.36
CA ARG A 369 16.03 -0.74 -6.01
C ARG A 369 15.90 -1.08 -7.48
N ILE A 370 15.01 -2.00 -7.81
CA ILE A 370 14.73 -2.41 -9.18
C ILE A 370 14.00 -1.27 -9.92
N ALA A 371 13.02 -0.60 -9.28
CA ALA A 371 12.33 0.57 -9.79
C ALA A 371 13.31 1.67 -10.22
N ALA A 372 14.37 1.89 -9.44
CA ALA A 372 15.41 2.84 -9.77
C ALA A 372 16.13 2.49 -11.09
N LEU A 373 16.34 1.21 -11.42
CA LEU A 373 16.91 0.79 -12.73
C LEU A 373 16.03 1.25 -13.90
N LEU A 374 14.72 1.04 -13.77
CA LEU A 374 13.75 1.45 -14.79
C LEU A 374 13.73 2.97 -14.96
N SER A 375 13.78 3.73 -13.85
CA SER A 375 13.86 5.19 -13.91
C SER A 375 15.14 5.68 -14.58
N VAL A 376 16.29 5.07 -14.29
CA VAL A 376 17.57 5.44 -14.92
C VAL A 376 17.51 5.22 -16.44
N ILE A 377 17.09 4.03 -16.89
CA ILE A 377 17.09 3.75 -18.33
C ILE A 377 16.08 4.63 -19.07
N PHE A 378 14.91 4.90 -18.46
CA PHE A 378 13.91 5.80 -19.01
C PHE A 378 14.49 7.21 -19.16
N ALA A 379 15.17 7.71 -18.13
CA ALA A 379 15.81 9.03 -18.13
C ALA A 379 17.01 9.15 -19.08
N VAL A 380 17.59 8.04 -19.55
CA VAL A 380 18.58 8.04 -20.64
C VAL A 380 17.88 7.98 -22.01
N CYS A 381 16.87 7.13 -22.15
CA CYS A 381 16.14 6.93 -23.41
C CYS A 381 15.38 8.18 -23.88
N LEU A 382 14.71 8.89 -22.97
CA LEU A 382 13.91 10.08 -23.29
C LEU A 382 14.75 11.20 -23.93
N PRO A 383 15.84 11.72 -23.31
CA PRO A 383 16.64 12.77 -23.93
C PRO A 383 17.33 12.33 -25.24
N LEU A 384 17.67 11.04 -25.40
CA LEU A 384 18.23 10.53 -26.66
C LEU A 384 17.23 10.61 -27.81
N LEU A 385 15.97 10.22 -27.55
CA LEU A 385 14.90 10.32 -28.55
C LEU A 385 14.59 11.79 -28.88
N VAL A 386 14.53 12.66 -27.86
CA VAL A 386 14.29 14.11 -28.06
C VAL A 386 15.41 14.75 -28.87
N ALA A 387 16.67 14.51 -28.50
CA ALA A 387 17.83 15.04 -29.22
C ALA A 387 17.87 14.55 -30.69
N THR A 388 17.56 13.27 -30.92
CA THR A 388 17.51 12.70 -32.28
C THR A 388 16.38 13.32 -33.12
N SER A 389 15.21 13.55 -32.50
CA SER A 389 14.06 14.23 -33.12
C SER A 389 14.40 15.67 -33.55
N MET A 390 15.15 16.40 -32.71
CA MET A 390 15.55 17.79 -33.00
C MET A 390 16.50 17.90 -34.20
N VAL A 391 17.30 16.87 -34.47
CA VAL A 391 18.19 16.79 -35.66
C VAL A 391 17.43 16.26 -36.89
N LYS A 392 16.17 15.81 -36.72
CA LYS A 392 15.45 15.00 -37.73
C LYS A 392 16.25 13.76 -38.16
N GLY A 393 17.05 13.21 -37.24
CA GLY A 393 18.00 12.13 -37.49
C GLY A 393 17.47 10.73 -37.17
N PHE A 394 16.16 10.53 -37.17
CA PHE A 394 15.59 9.21 -36.90
C PHE A 394 15.99 8.22 -37.99
N THR A 395 16.59 7.11 -37.59
CA THR A 395 17.04 6.05 -38.49
C THR A 395 16.20 4.81 -38.23
N PHE A 396 15.00 4.75 -38.82
CA PHE A 396 14.06 3.67 -38.56
C PHE A 396 14.50 2.36 -39.23
N LYS A 397 14.92 1.38 -38.43
CA LYS A 397 15.42 0.09 -38.93
C LYS A 397 14.25 -0.91 -39.11
N TRP A 398 13.51 -0.81 -40.22
CA TRP A 398 12.30 -1.60 -40.50
C TRP A 398 12.44 -3.12 -40.28
N GLN A 399 13.53 -3.74 -40.73
CA GLN A 399 13.75 -5.18 -40.54
C GLN A 399 13.91 -5.55 -39.05
N GLN A 400 14.64 -4.74 -38.29
CA GLN A 400 14.80 -4.95 -36.85
C GLN A 400 13.51 -4.65 -36.09
N PHE A 401 12.77 -3.63 -36.53
CA PHE A 401 11.45 -3.30 -35.99
C PHE A 401 10.46 -4.45 -36.18
N ALA A 402 10.25 -4.93 -37.40
CA ALA A 402 9.30 -6.01 -37.69
C ALA A 402 9.63 -7.27 -36.89
N ARG A 403 10.92 -7.64 -36.80
CA ARG A 403 11.37 -8.77 -35.99
C ARG A 403 11.10 -8.56 -34.51
N ASN A 404 11.51 -7.42 -33.96
CA ASN A 404 11.46 -7.19 -32.51
C ASN A 404 10.05 -6.85 -32.02
N ALA A 405 9.19 -6.28 -32.86
CA ALA A 405 7.80 -5.98 -32.56
C ALA A 405 6.98 -7.26 -32.29
N LEU A 406 7.37 -8.40 -32.88
CA LEU A 406 6.75 -9.69 -32.60
C LEU A 406 7.49 -10.42 -31.45
N ILE A 407 8.82 -10.46 -31.49
CA ILE A 407 9.61 -11.22 -30.51
C ILE A 407 9.45 -10.66 -29.08
N ILE A 408 9.50 -9.34 -28.90
CA ILE A 408 9.52 -8.75 -27.56
C ILE A 408 8.23 -9.05 -26.78
N PRO A 409 7.02 -8.80 -27.32
CA PRO A 409 5.79 -9.16 -26.61
C PRO A 409 5.69 -10.66 -26.31
N VAL A 410 6.07 -11.53 -27.26
CA VAL A 410 6.05 -12.99 -27.05
C VAL A 410 7.00 -13.41 -25.93
N VAL A 411 8.22 -12.88 -25.89
CA VAL A 411 9.19 -13.16 -24.82
C VAL A 411 8.68 -12.65 -23.48
N CYS A 412 8.08 -11.47 -23.43
CA CYS A 412 7.51 -10.94 -22.18
C CYS A 412 6.34 -11.80 -21.68
N ILE A 413 5.41 -12.19 -22.57
CA ILE A 413 4.29 -13.06 -22.21
C ILE A 413 4.79 -14.42 -21.76
N ALA A 414 5.74 -15.03 -22.48
CA ALA A 414 6.34 -16.30 -22.11
C ALA A 414 7.03 -16.23 -20.73
N ALA A 415 7.72 -15.13 -20.43
CA ALA A 415 8.32 -14.89 -19.12
C ALA A 415 7.26 -14.80 -18.02
N PHE A 416 6.16 -14.07 -18.23
CA PHE A 416 5.06 -13.99 -17.26
C PHE A 416 4.35 -15.33 -17.07
N VAL A 417 4.11 -16.09 -18.13
CA VAL A 417 3.51 -17.43 -18.04
C VAL A 417 4.43 -18.40 -17.29
N ALA A 418 5.74 -18.34 -17.54
CA ALA A 418 6.72 -19.15 -16.80
C ALA A 418 6.74 -18.81 -15.30
N VAL A 419 6.67 -17.52 -14.97
CA VAL A 419 6.53 -17.05 -13.57
C VAL A 419 5.23 -17.55 -12.96
N LYS A 420 4.09 -17.45 -13.66
CA LYS A 420 2.80 -17.99 -13.22
C LYS A 420 2.89 -19.48 -12.90
N HIS A 421 3.46 -20.26 -13.80
CA HIS A 421 3.61 -21.71 -13.61
C HIS A 421 4.51 -22.05 -12.42
N THR A 422 5.59 -21.28 -12.23
CA THR A 422 6.47 -21.41 -11.07
C THR A 422 5.69 -21.17 -9.78
N PHE A 423 4.87 -20.12 -9.70
CA PHE A 423 4.04 -19.88 -8.51
C PHE A 423 2.97 -20.93 -8.28
N GLN A 424 2.34 -21.45 -9.33
CA GLN A 424 1.38 -22.55 -9.20
C GLN A 424 2.02 -23.80 -8.59
N SER A 425 3.27 -24.12 -8.97
CA SER A 425 4.00 -25.26 -8.41
C SER A 425 4.39 -25.09 -6.93
N ILE A 426 4.49 -23.83 -6.47
CA ILE A 426 4.84 -23.47 -5.09
C ILE A 426 3.57 -23.26 -4.24
N SER A 427 2.39 -23.14 -4.87
CA SER A 427 1.19 -22.59 -4.23
C SER A 427 0.85 -23.24 -2.89
N TYR A 428 0.96 -22.41 -1.85
CA TYR A 428 0.54 -22.71 -0.48
C TYR A 428 -0.99 -22.87 -0.47
N GLN A 429 -1.48 -23.92 0.21
CA GLN A 429 -2.91 -24.06 0.47
C GLN A 429 -3.43 -22.82 1.22
N TYR A 430 -4.66 -22.40 0.93
CA TYR A 430 -5.30 -21.31 1.65
C TYR A 430 -5.37 -21.61 3.15
N GLU A 431 -4.52 -20.96 3.94
CA GLU A 431 -4.44 -21.10 5.39
C GLU A 431 -5.31 -20.08 6.15
N GLY A 432 -6.08 -19.22 5.48
CA GLY A 432 -6.85 -18.17 6.18
C GLY A 432 -7.82 -18.76 7.21
N TYR A 433 -8.47 -19.88 6.89
CA TYR A 433 -9.30 -20.63 7.82
C TYR A 433 -8.49 -21.19 9.01
N SER A 434 -7.36 -21.85 8.75
CA SER A 434 -6.54 -22.47 9.81
C SER A 434 -5.92 -21.40 10.71
N LYS A 435 -5.40 -20.30 10.15
CA LYS A 435 -4.90 -19.14 10.89
C LYS A 435 -5.98 -18.47 11.71
N PHE A 436 -7.21 -18.37 11.21
CA PHE A 436 -8.33 -17.79 11.96
C PHE A 436 -8.76 -18.68 13.12
N ILE A 437 -8.97 -19.98 12.87
CA ILE A 437 -9.57 -20.91 13.82
C ILE A 437 -8.57 -21.50 14.83
N ASN A 438 -7.27 -21.43 14.57
CA ASN A 438 -6.23 -21.90 15.51
C ASN A 438 -5.85 -20.86 16.58
N ARG A 439 -6.47 -19.68 16.59
CA ARG A 439 -6.22 -18.64 17.59
C ARG A 439 -6.73 -19.05 18.97
N ASP A 440 -6.01 -18.59 19.99
CA ASP A 440 -6.28 -18.85 21.41
C ASP A 440 -6.10 -17.55 22.19
N PHE A 441 -6.43 -17.53 23.49
CA PHE A 441 -6.25 -16.33 24.30
C PHE A 441 -4.80 -15.84 24.30
N LEU A 442 -4.64 -14.53 24.21
CA LEU A 442 -3.37 -13.83 24.36
C LEU A 442 -2.92 -13.81 25.83
N TYR A 443 -3.87 -13.75 26.76
CA TYR A 443 -3.64 -13.70 28.20
C TYR A 443 -4.05 -15.02 28.88
N GLU A 444 -3.61 -15.21 30.14
CA GLU A 444 -3.91 -16.42 30.92
C GLU A 444 -5.41 -16.63 31.08
N SER A 445 -5.87 -17.87 30.87
CA SER A 445 -7.27 -18.23 31.05
C SER A 445 -7.59 -18.52 32.51
N ILE A 446 -8.61 -17.85 33.04
CA ILE A 446 -9.22 -18.17 34.35
C ILE A 446 -10.16 -19.39 34.27
N PRO A 447 -10.54 -20.00 35.42
CA PRO A 447 -11.52 -21.08 35.47
C PRO A 447 -12.82 -20.71 34.73
N THR A 448 -13.14 -21.48 33.69
CA THR A 448 -14.22 -21.15 32.75
C THR A 448 -15.20 -22.30 32.61
N THR A 449 -16.50 -22.00 32.71
CA THR A 449 -17.61 -22.93 32.48
C THR A 449 -18.43 -22.48 31.28
N TYR A 450 -18.92 -23.43 30.47
CA TYR A 450 -19.73 -23.16 29.27
C TYR A 450 -21.12 -23.78 29.39
N LEU A 451 -22.15 -22.97 29.21
CA LEU A 451 -23.55 -23.40 29.20
C LEU A 451 -24.17 -23.20 27.80
N GLU A 452 -24.72 -24.28 27.25
CA GLU A 452 -25.41 -24.29 25.95
C GLU A 452 -26.75 -23.54 25.96
N LYS A 453 -27.34 -23.34 27.15
CA LYS A 453 -28.59 -22.60 27.34
C LYS A 453 -28.70 -22.10 28.78
N PRO A 454 -29.54 -21.08 29.06
CA PRO A 454 -29.83 -20.65 30.41
C PRO A 454 -30.38 -21.78 31.29
N SER A 455 -29.92 -21.84 32.54
CA SER A 455 -30.43 -22.79 33.55
C SER A 455 -31.83 -22.39 33.99
N ALA A 456 -32.75 -23.36 34.06
CA ALA A 456 -34.13 -23.16 34.47
C ALA A 456 -34.34 -22.96 35.98
N SER A 457 -33.29 -23.01 36.80
CA SER A 457 -33.42 -22.90 38.26
C SER A 457 -33.66 -21.46 38.73
N SER A 458 -34.75 -21.25 39.48
CA SER A 458 -35.17 -19.97 40.07
C SER A 458 -34.19 -19.40 41.10
N ALA A 459 -33.33 -20.24 41.70
CA ALA A 459 -32.29 -19.80 42.64
C ALA A 459 -31.23 -18.88 42.01
N ASN A 460 -31.14 -18.88 40.68
CA ASN A 460 -30.16 -18.09 39.91
C ASN A 460 -30.64 -16.67 39.56
N VAL A 461 -31.88 -16.30 39.90
CA VAL A 461 -32.52 -15.03 39.52
C VAL A 461 -32.49 -14.08 40.71
N GLN A 462 -31.70 -13.01 40.63
CA GLN A 462 -31.51 -12.03 41.72
C GLN A 462 -31.58 -10.59 41.19
N PRO A 463 -32.76 -10.10 40.80
CA PRO A 463 -32.92 -8.85 40.04
C PRO A 463 -32.61 -7.57 40.84
N PHE A 464 -32.60 -7.65 42.17
CA PHE A 464 -32.44 -6.49 43.07
C PHE A 464 -31.06 -6.39 43.73
N LYS A 465 -30.17 -7.36 43.52
CA LYS A 465 -28.77 -7.28 44.01
C LYS A 465 -27.87 -6.71 42.94
N SER A 466 -26.85 -5.94 43.30
CA SER A 466 -25.85 -5.47 42.33
C SER A 466 -25.05 -6.65 41.74
N VAL A 467 -24.57 -6.51 40.51
CA VAL A 467 -23.68 -7.47 39.85
C VAL A 467 -22.45 -7.73 40.70
N LEU A 468 -21.82 -6.67 41.25
CA LEU A 468 -20.60 -6.81 42.04
C LEU A 468 -20.83 -7.69 43.29
N ASP A 469 -21.98 -7.56 43.94
CA ASP A 469 -22.35 -8.41 45.08
C ASP A 469 -22.66 -9.85 44.65
N ARG A 470 -23.41 -10.02 43.55
CA ARG A 470 -23.76 -11.36 43.03
C ARG A 470 -22.51 -12.14 42.63
N VAL A 471 -21.60 -11.49 41.90
CA VAL A 471 -20.35 -12.07 41.42
C VAL A 471 -19.42 -12.42 42.59
N LYS A 472 -19.30 -11.52 43.58
CA LYS A 472 -18.53 -11.79 44.80
C LYS A 472 -19.10 -12.94 45.62
N GLN A 473 -20.44 -13.05 45.73
CA GLN A 473 -21.10 -14.10 46.50
C GLN A 473 -20.94 -15.48 45.84
N ARG A 474 -21.07 -15.57 44.52
CA ARG A 474 -21.05 -16.87 43.81
C ARG A 474 -19.67 -17.26 43.25
N GLY A 475 -18.71 -16.34 43.21
CA GLY A 475 -17.33 -16.61 42.81
C GLY A 475 -17.09 -16.70 41.29
N PHE A 476 -18.05 -16.28 40.46
CA PHE A 476 -17.89 -16.22 39.00
C PHE A 476 -18.70 -15.10 38.36
N LEU A 477 -18.25 -14.57 37.22
CA LEU A 477 -18.99 -13.65 36.35
C LEU A 477 -19.79 -14.44 35.31
N ARG A 478 -21.05 -14.08 35.04
CA ARG A 478 -21.92 -14.83 34.11
C ARG A 478 -22.22 -13.95 32.91
N VAL A 479 -21.74 -14.40 31.77
CA VAL A 479 -21.67 -13.63 30.54
C VAL A 479 -22.51 -14.29 29.47
N GLY A 480 -23.48 -13.56 28.92
CA GLY A 480 -24.22 -14.01 27.74
C GLY A 480 -23.43 -13.75 26.47
N TYR A 481 -23.26 -14.75 25.61
CA TYR A 481 -22.61 -14.58 24.31
C TYR A 481 -23.52 -15.05 23.16
N PHE A 482 -23.27 -14.48 21.98
CA PHE A 482 -24.03 -14.77 20.77
C PHE A 482 -23.31 -15.80 19.90
N ARG A 483 -24.06 -16.71 19.29
CA ARG A 483 -23.51 -17.70 18.36
C ARG A 483 -23.17 -17.03 17.02
N ASP A 484 -22.14 -17.54 16.34
CA ASP A 484 -21.77 -17.11 14.98
C ASP A 484 -21.42 -15.61 14.91
N ASP A 485 -20.90 -15.03 15.99
CA ASP A 485 -20.53 -13.61 16.09
C ASP A 485 -19.04 -13.43 15.84
N LEU A 486 -18.57 -13.82 14.66
CA LEU A 486 -17.15 -13.72 14.29
C LEU A 486 -16.73 -12.24 14.17
N PRO A 487 -15.50 -11.85 14.58
CA PRO A 487 -14.50 -12.59 15.36
C PRO A 487 -14.66 -12.40 16.90
N TYR A 488 -15.80 -11.92 17.36
CA TYR A 488 -16.07 -11.60 18.77
C TYR A 488 -16.28 -12.83 19.65
N SER A 489 -16.94 -13.86 19.12
CA SER A 489 -17.21 -15.11 19.81
C SER A 489 -17.31 -16.29 18.84
N PHE A 490 -16.43 -17.29 19.03
CA PHE A 490 -16.42 -18.53 18.26
C PHE A 490 -15.68 -19.65 18.98
N HIS A 491 -15.81 -20.87 18.48
CA HIS A 491 -15.03 -22.00 18.98
C HIS A 491 -13.81 -22.22 18.07
N ASN A 492 -12.63 -22.31 18.67
CA ASN A 492 -11.39 -22.59 17.95
C ASN A 492 -11.28 -24.08 17.56
N SER A 493 -10.18 -24.47 16.91
CA SER A 493 -9.95 -25.85 16.48
C SER A 493 -9.89 -26.87 17.63
N LYS A 494 -9.62 -26.42 18.85
CA LYS A 494 -9.64 -27.24 20.07
C LYS A 494 -11.04 -27.32 20.71
N GLY A 495 -12.05 -26.68 20.13
CA GLY A 495 -13.39 -26.58 20.69
C GLY A 495 -13.51 -25.63 21.89
N LYS A 496 -12.50 -24.78 22.15
CA LYS A 496 -12.55 -23.75 23.21
C LYS A 496 -13.26 -22.49 22.68
N LEU A 497 -14.16 -21.92 23.47
CA LEU A 497 -14.78 -20.62 23.16
C LEU A 497 -13.74 -19.50 23.31
N VAL A 498 -13.51 -18.76 22.23
CA VAL A 498 -12.55 -17.67 22.12
C VAL A 498 -13.14 -16.51 21.29
N GLY A 499 -12.41 -15.41 21.21
CA GLY A 499 -12.78 -14.23 20.42
C GLY A 499 -12.58 -12.93 21.19
N PHE A 500 -12.73 -11.81 20.49
CA PHE A 500 -12.44 -10.49 21.04
C PHE A 500 -13.26 -10.18 22.30
N ASP A 501 -14.59 -10.33 22.24
CA ASP A 501 -15.46 -10.07 23.39
C ASP A 501 -15.24 -11.09 24.50
N ILE A 502 -15.02 -12.36 24.14
CA ILE A 502 -14.79 -13.44 25.09
C ILE A 502 -13.53 -13.20 25.91
N GLU A 503 -12.44 -12.76 25.29
CA GLU A 503 -11.19 -12.48 26.00
C GLU A 503 -11.26 -11.20 26.85
N ILE A 504 -11.97 -10.17 26.39
CA ILE A 504 -12.23 -8.97 27.22
C ILE A 504 -12.97 -9.37 28.50
N MET A 505 -13.99 -10.24 28.38
CA MET A 505 -14.77 -10.72 29.52
C MET A 505 -13.93 -11.63 30.43
N ASN A 506 -13.04 -12.43 29.87
CA ASN A 506 -12.09 -13.24 30.62
C ASN A 506 -11.18 -12.35 31.49
N GLN A 507 -10.64 -11.27 30.91
CA GLN A 507 -9.83 -10.30 31.66
C GLN A 507 -10.64 -9.58 32.75
N LEU A 508 -11.89 -9.19 32.46
CA LEU A 508 -12.74 -8.54 33.46
C LEU A 508 -12.95 -9.44 34.68
N ALA A 509 -13.25 -10.73 34.46
CA ALA A 509 -13.42 -11.68 35.54
C ALA A 509 -12.09 -11.95 36.28
N GLY A 510 -10.96 -12.00 35.58
CA GLY A 510 -9.63 -12.11 36.18
C GLY A 510 -9.28 -10.92 37.09
N ASP A 511 -9.54 -9.70 36.63
CA ASP A 511 -9.31 -8.47 37.42
C ASP A 511 -10.29 -8.35 38.61
N LEU A 512 -11.45 -9.01 38.53
CA LEU A 512 -12.39 -9.16 39.64
C LEU A 512 -12.01 -10.29 40.61
N GLY A 513 -11.02 -11.13 40.28
CA GLY A 513 -10.58 -12.26 41.10
C GLY A 513 -11.57 -13.42 41.14
N VAL A 514 -12.39 -13.60 40.10
CA VAL A 514 -13.46 -14.61 40.03
C VAL A 514 -13.34 -15.49 38.78
N GLY A 515 -14.00 -16.65 38.79
CA GLY A 515 -14.17 -17.46 37.58
C GLY A 515 -15.13 -16.82 36.57
N ILE A 516 -15.35 -17.49 35.44
CA ILE A 516 -16.30 -17.01 34.42
C ILE A 516 -17.19 -18.15 33.90
N GLU A 517 -18.48 -17.86 33.73
CA GLU A 517 -19.47 -18.75 33.15
C GLU A 517 -20.06 -18.10 31.90
N PHE A 518 -19.78 -18.68 30.74
CA PHE A 518 -20.34 -18.23 29.47
C PHE A 518 -21.63 -18.97 29.16
N VAL A 519 -22.70 -18.22 28.90
CA VAL A 519 -24.01 -18.76 28.55
C VAL A 519 -24.33 -18.39 27.12
N LYS A 520 -24.57 -19.38 26.27
CA LYS A 520 -25.05 -19.15 24.91
C LYS A 520 -26.49 -18.65 24.97
N ILE A 521 -26.75 -17.49 24.40
CA ILE A 521 -28.07 -16.86 24.37
C ILE A 521 -28.43 -16.38 22.96
N PHE A 522 -29.72 -16.23 22.71
CA PHE A 522 -30.19 -15.48 21.56
C PHE A 522 -30.30 -13.99 21.90
N ARG A 523 -30.12 -13.12 20.91
CA ARG A 523 -30.10 -11.65 21.15
C ARG A 523 -31.37 -11.12 21.79
N LYS A 524 -32.54 -11.71 21.47
CA LYS A 524 -33.84 -11.38 22.07
C LYS A 524 -33.96 -11.80 23.55
N GLU A 525 -33.10 -12.70 24.02
CA GLU A 525 -33.07 -13.16 25.41
C GLU A 525 -32.20 -12.27 26.31
N ALA A 526 -31.32 -11.45 25.73
CA ALA A 526 -30.38 -10.62 26.48
C ALA A 526 -31.10 -9.68 27.48
N GLY A 527 -32.11 -8.93 27.01
CA GLY A 527 -32.90 -8.01 27.83
C GLY A 527 -33.55 -8.71 29.03
N PRO A 528 -34.41 -9.72 28.82
CA PRO A 528 -35.05 -10.47 29.90
C PRO A 528 -34.06 -11.11 30.88
N LEU A 529 -32.98 -11.71 30.39
CA LEU A 529 -32.00 -12.40 31.24
C LEU A 529 -31.15 -11.44 32.08
N LEU A 530 -30.76 -10.28 31.53
CA LEU A 530 -30.10 -9.22 32.28
C LEU A 530 -31.04 -8.61 33.33
N ALA A 531 -32.29 -8.31 32.94
CA ALA A 531 -33.30 -7.73 33.83
C ALA A 531 -33.62 -8.64 35.03
N SER A 532 -33.66 -9.96 34.80
CA SER A 532 -33.86 -10.96 35.85
C SER A 532 -32.66 -11.08 36.81
N GLY A 533 -31.49 -10.54 36.44
CA GLY A 533 -30.23 -10.76 37.17
C GLY A 533 -29.66 -12.16 37.00
N TYR A 534 -30.19 -12.97 36.05
CA TYR A 534 -29.59 -14.23 35.67
C TYR A 534 -28.22 -13.97 35.05
N LEU A 535 -28.14 -13.11 34.03
CA LEU A 535 -26.89 -12.63 33.44
C LEU A 535 -26.42 -11.34 34.11
N ASP A 536 -25.12 -11.11 34.12
CA ASP A 536 -24.56 -9.83 34.59
C ASP A 536 -24.21 -8.89 33.46
N ILE A 537 -23.72 -9.46 32.35
CA ILE A 537 -23.22 -8.75 31.19
C ILE A 537 -23.37 -9.63 29.95
N THR A 538 -23.40 -9.01 28.76
CA THR A 538 -23.43 -9.73 27.48
C THR A 538 -22.37 -9.21 26.53
N SER A 539 -22.11 -9.95 25.44
CA SER A 539 -21.33 -9.49 24.29
C SER A 539 -21.83 -8.14 23.75
N GLY A 540 -20.95 -7.42 23.06
CA GLY A 540 -21.16 -6.03 22.69
C GLY A 540 -22.35 -5.80 21.76
N VAL A 541 -22.97 -4.63 21.91
CA VAL A 541 -24.02 -4.11 21.02
C VAL A 541 -23.69 -2.68 20.59
N PRO A 542 -24.22 -2.21 19.45
CA PRO A 542 -23.99 -0.83 19.02
C PRO A 542 -24.63 0.17 19.99
N VAL A 543 -23.95 1.30 20.21
CA VAL A 543 -24.39 2.41 21.06
C VAL A 543 -25.38 3.27 20.28
N ILE A 544 -26.63 2.82 20.27
CA ILE A 544 -27.73 3.47 19.53
C ILE A 544 -28.95 3.70 20.44
N PRO A 545 -29.84 4.65 20.09
CA PRO A 545 -30.99 4.98 20.94
C PRO A 545 -31.92 3.80 21.26
N ASP A 546 -32.06 2.85 20.34
CA ASP A 546 -32.93 1.69 20.56
C ASP A 546 -32.33 0.73 21.62
N ASN A 547 -31.01 0.53 21.62
CA ASN A 547 -30.31 -0.26 22.64
C ASN A 547 -30.23 0.47 23.99
N MET A 548 -30.01 1.79 24.00
CA MET A 548 -30.01 2.59 25.23
C MET A 548 -31.36 2.59 25.94
N LYS A 549 -32.45 2.35 25.19
CA LYS A 549 -33.78 2.16 25.78
C LYS A 549 -33.95 0.79 26.41
N GLU A 550 -33.18 -0.22 26.01
CA GLU A 550 -33.30 -1.61 26.46
C GLU A 550 -32.23 -2.00 27.50
N PHE A 551 -31.09 -1.33 27.51
CA PHE A 551 -29.96 -1.66 28.37
C PHE A 551 -29.33 -0.41 28.98
N LEU A 552 -28.68 -0.59 30.13
CA LEU A 552 -27.60 0.32 30.52
C LEU A 552 -26.34 -0.17 29.79
N LEU A 553 -25.65 0.73 29.09
CA LEU A 553 -24.49 0.40 28.26
C LEU A 553 -23.21 0.84 28.96
N SER A 554 -22.17 0.01 28.89
CA SER A 554 -20.83 0.37 29.38
C SER A 554 -20.24 1.56 28.62
N TRP A 555 -19.10 2.07 29.10
CA TRP A 555 -18.25 2.91 28.26
C TRP A 555 -17.88 2.16 26.96
N PRO A 556 -17.86 2.83 25.80
CA PRO A 556 -17.33 2.33 24.55
C PRO A 556 -16.01 1.56 24.62
N TYR A 557 -15.97 0.32 24.12
CA TYR A 557 -14.73 -0.47 24.06
C TYR A 557 -14.12 -0.55 22.66
N SER A 558 -14.92 -0.50 21.59
CA SER A 558 -14.44 -0.52 20.19
C SER A 558 -15.36 0.28 19.26
N ASP A 559 -14.85 0.66 18.09
CA ASP A 559 -15.63 1.28 17.01
C ASP A 559 -15.68 0.36 15.78
N GLN A 560 -16.79 0.39 15.05
CA GLN A 560 -17.02 -0.47 13.89
C GLN A 560 -17.72 0.30 12.77
N HIS A 561 -17.16 0.26 11.56
CA HIS A 561 -17.85 0.73 10.37
C HIS A 561 -18.80 -0.35 9.85
N VAL A 562 -19.85 0.08 9.15
CA VAL A 562 -20.78 -0.82 8.48
C VAL A 562 -20.24 -1.16 7.08
N ALA A 563 -20.32 -2.44 6.70
CA ALA A 563 -19.92 -2.93 5.40
C ALA A 563 -20.89 -4.03 4.90
N PHE A 564 -20.82 -4.33 3.61
CA PHE A 564 -21.54 -5.42 2.98
C PHE A 564 -20.61 -6.61 2.72
N ILE A 565 -21.09 -7.83 2.97
CA ILE A 565 -20.54 -9.04 2.36
C ILE A 565 -21.29 -9.29 1.06
N VAL A 566 -20.57 -9.44 -0.04
CA VAL A 566 -21.11 -9.71 -1.38
C VAL A 566 -20.28 -10.75 -2.10
N LYS A 567 -20.84 -11.40 -3.11
CA LYS A 567 -20.05 -12.23 -4.02
C LYS A 567 -19.06 -11.35 -4.78
N ASP A 568 -17.82 -11.81 -4.97
CA ASP A 568 -16.74 -10.98 -5.55
C ASP A 568 -17.12 -10.34 -6.88
N LYS A 569 -17.80 -11.10 -7.74
CA LYS A 569 -18.26 -10.65 -9.06
C LYS A 569 -19.25 -9.48 -9.02
N ARG A 570 -19.89 -9.24 -7.88
CA ARG A 570 -20.92 -8.21 -7.69
C ARG A 570 -20.44 -7.01 -6.89
N ARG A 571 -19.15 -6.97 -6.51
CA ARG A 571 -18.53 -5.89 -5.72
C ARG A 571 -18.90 -4.49 -6.23
N ALA A 572 -18.78 -4.26 -7.53
CA ALA A 572 -19.01 -2.97 -8.17
C ALA A 572 -20.44 -2.42 -7.95
N GLU A 573 -21.42 -3.29 -7.67
CA GLU A 573 -22.80 -2.90 -7.41
C GLU A 573 -22.97 -2.22 -6.03
N PHE A 574 -22.00 -2.35 -5.12
CA PHE A 574 -22.12 -1.96 -3.71
C PHE A 574 -21.10 -0.88 -3.27
N VAL A 575 -20.44 -0.21 -4.23
CA VAL A 575 -19.43 0.82 -3.94
C VAL A 575 -20.05 2.13 -3.47
N ASP A 576 -21.26 2.47 -3.93
CA ASP A 576 -21.91 3.75 -3.65
C ASP A 576 -23.26 3.57 -2.96
N TRP A 577 -23.49 4.30 -1.86
CA TRP A 577 -24.77 4.25 -1.12
C TRP A 577 -25.97 4.62 -1.99
N GLU A 578 -25.80 5.56 -2.92
CA GLU A 578 -26.87 5.99 -3.83
C GLU A 578 -27.31 4.85 -4.75
N ASN A 579 -26.35 4.15 -5.37
CA ASN A 579 -26.64 3.02 -6.25
C ASN A 579 -27.39 1.89 -5.51
N ILE A 580 -26.94 1.56 -4.29
CA ILE A 580 -27.59 0.54 -3.44
C ILE A 580 -29.02 0.97 -3.06
N ARG A 581 -29.21 2.25 -2.72
CA ARG A 581 -30.51 2.80 -2.33
C ARG A 581 -31.49 2.82 -3.49
N ASP A 582 -31.04 3.16 -4.69
CA ASP A 582 -31.92 3.41 -5.83
C ASP A 582 -32.30 2.12 -6.58
N ARG A 583 -31.46 1.08 -6.53
CA ARG A 583 -31.72 -0.22 -7.14
C ARG A 583 -32.79 -1.05 -6.45
N LYS A 584 -33.95 -1.24 -7.08
CA LYS A 584 -35.12 -1.91 -6.46
C LYS A 584 -35.03 -3.44 -6.43
N ASP A 585 -34.11 -4.02 -7.17
CA ASP A 585 -33.92 -5.45 -7.35
C ASP A 585 -33.04 -6.10 -6.27
N LEU A 586 -32.32 -5.29 -5.48
CA LEU A 586 -31.39 -5.79 -4.47
C LEU A 586 -32.08 -6.31 -3.19
N ILE A 587 -31.73 -7.53 -2.78
CA ILE A 587 -32.12 -8.17 -1.52
C ILE A 587 -30.93 -8.16 -0.56
N ILE A 588 -31.05 -7.40 0.52
CA ILE A 588 -30.04 -7.26 1.58
C ILE A 588 -30.43 -8.11 2.79
N GLY A 589 -29.57 -9.05 3.12
CA GLY A 589 -29.59 -9.83 4.34
C GLY A 589 -29.14 -9.01 5.54
N ILE A 590 -29.90 -9.08 6.63
CA ILE A 590 -29.59 -8.39 7.87
C ILE A 590 -29.75 -9.40 8.99
N PRO A 591 -28.64 -9.94 9.53
CA PRO A 591 -28.72 -11.06 10.44
C PRO A 591 -29.62 -10.77 11.64
N GLU A 592 -29.60 -9.52 12.12
CA GLU A 592 -30.38 -9.14 13.29
C GLU A 592 -30.96 -7.74 13.09
N LYS A 593 -32.08 -7.70 12.36
CA LYS A 593 -32.85 -6.47 12.07
C LYS A 593 -33.17 -5.64 13.32
N VAL A 594 -33.19 -6.26 14.51
CA VAL A 594 -33.50 -5.63 15.80
C VAL A 594 -32.59 -4.44 16.10
N PHE A 595 -31.28 -4.53 15.81
CA PHE A 595 -30.33 -3.45 16.11
C PHE A 595 -30.36 -2.31 15.10
N TYR A 596 -30.83 -2.54 13.88
CA TYR A 596 -30.80 -1.53 12.81
C TYR A 596 -32.19 -1.16 12.31
N LYS A 597 -33.24 -1.50 13.06
CA LYS A 597 -34.64 -1.47 12.60
C LYS A 597 -35.05 -0.13 11.99
N LYS A 598 -34.63 0.99 12.57
CA LYS A 598 -34.92 2.34 12.06
C LYS A 598 -34.13 2.69 10.81
N ALA A 599 -32.82 2.45 10.80
CA ALA A 599 -31.97 2.69 9.63
C ALA A 599 -32.45 1.82 8.45
N VAL A 600 -32.72 0.55 8.70
CA VAL A 600 -33.27 -0.38 7.73
C VAL A 600 -34.60 0.12 7.17
N LYS A 601 -35.53 0.55 8.04
CA LYS A 601 -36.83 1.08 7.61
C LYS A 601 -36.73 2.40 6.84
N ALA A 602 -35.75 3.25 7.17
CA ALA A 602 -35.53 4.56 6.54
C ALA A 602 -34.91 4.44 5.14
N TYR A 603 -33.95 3.53 4.97
CA TYR A 603 -33.18 3.41 3.72
C TYR A 603 -33.65 2.27 2.80
N PHE A 604 -34.38 1.28 3.33
CA PHE A 604 -34.83 0.09 2.60
C PHE A 604 -36.36 -0.04 2.64
N THR A 605 -37.06 0.87 1.95
CA THR A 605 -38.52 1.10 2.07
C THR A 605 -39.43 0.08 1.35
N LYS A 606 -38.90 -0.79 0.48
CA LYS A 606 -39.68 -1.82 -0.24
C LYS A 606 -38.95 -3.16 -0.33
N GLY A 607 -39.23 -4.11 0.56
CA GLY A 607 -38.83 -5.53 0.41
C GLY A 607 -37.33 -5.86 0.43
N LYS A 608 -36.44 -4.87 0.58
CA LYS A 608 -34.99 -5.06 0.45
C LYS A 608 -34.27 -5.62 1.67
N ALA A 609 -34.91 -5.71 2.84
CA ALA A 609 -34.22 -6.08 4.09
C ALA A 609 -34.78 -7.39 4.65
N TRP A 610 -34.06 -8.47 4.39
CA TRP A 610 -34.41 -9.84 4.76
C TRP A 610 -33.70 -10.20 6.07
N GLU A 611 -34.47 -10.61 7.09
CA GLU A 611 -33.91 -10.96 8.40
C GLU A 611 -33.29 -12.36 8.35
N ILE A 612 -32.01 -12.49 8.66
CA ILE A 612 -31.31 -13.79 8.63
C ILE A 612 -30.93 -14.22 10.04
N SER A 613 -31.60 -15.21 10.63
CA SER A 613 -31.36 -15.60 12.03
C SER A 613 -29.90 -15.83 12.49
N THR A 614 -28.98 -16.17 11.58
CA THR A 614 -27.52 -16.18 11.82
C THR A 614 -26.78 -15.82 10.53
N PRO A 615 -25.66 -15.08 10.59
CA PRO A 615 -24.86 -14.77 9.41
C PRO A 615 -24.44 -16.00 8.60
N ARG A 616 -24.32 -17.17 9.24
CA ARG A 616 -23.95 -18.44 8.58
C ARG A 616 -24.91 -18.86 7.47
N LEU A 617 -26.20 -18.51 7.57
CA LEU A 617 -27.21 -18.90 6.59
C LEU A 617 -27.01 -18.20 5.24
N PHE A 618 -26.44 -17.00 5.23
CA PHE A 618 -26.18 -16.25 3.98
C PHE A 618 -25.32 -17.03 2.98
N PHE A 619 -24.45 -17.92 3.46
CA PHE A 619 -23.54 -18.73 2.65
C PHE A 619 -24.15 -20.07 2.18
N LYS A 620 -25.38 -20.39 2.59
CA LYS A 620 -26.07 -21.64 2.22
C LYS A 620 -26.81 -21.49 0.90
N GLU A 621 -26.97 -22.61 0.17
CA GLU A 621 -27.59 -22.60 -1.16
C GLU A 621 -29.03 -22.07 -1.15
N GLU A 622 -29.78 -22.36 -0.08
CA GLU A 622 -31.17 -21.91 0.12
C GLU A 622 -31.31 -20.38 0.18
N PHE A 623 -30.24 -19.68 0.58
CA PHE A 623 -30.22 -18.22 0.75
C PHE A 623 -29.54 -17.50 -0.42
N LYS A 624 -29.29 -18.18 -1.55
CA LYS A 624 -28.69 -17.59 -2.78
C LYS A 624 -29.50 -16.42 -3.37
N HIS A 625 -30.77 -16.28 -2.98
CA HIS A 625 -31.63 -15.16 -3.36
C HIS A 625 -31.28 -13.84 -2.64
N ILE A 626 -30.42 -13.89 -1.62
CA ILE A 626 -29.91 -12.71 -0.92
C ILE A 626 -28.62 -12.25 -1.62
N ASP A 627 -28.59 -10.99 -2.02
CA ASP A 627 -27.53 -10.42 -2.85
C ASP A 627 -26.32 -9.97 -2.04
N ALA A 628 -26.58 -9.44 -0.85
CA ALA A 628 -25.57 -8.92 0.06
C ALA A 628 -25.99 -9.07 1.51
N MET A 629 -25.04 -9.11 2.44
CA MET A 629 -25.32 -9.11 3.88
C MET A 629 -24.67 -7.91 4.57
N LEU A 630 -25.46 -7.14 5.32
CA LEU A 630 -24.99 -5.95 6.05
C LEU A 630 -24.47 -6.34 7.44
N LEU A 631 -23.21 -6.01 7.74
CA LEU A 631 -22.53 -6.31 9.01
C LEU A 631 -21.55 -5.19 9.41
N GLY A 632 -20.99 -5.27 10.61
CA GLY A 632 -19.77 -4.53 10.94
C GLY A 632 -18.60 -5.04 10.10
N ALA A 633 -17.74 -4.16 9.60
CA ALA A 633 -16.62 -4.49 8.72
C ALA A 633 -15.67 -5.55 9.33
N PRO A 634 -15.34 -5.53 10.64
CA PRO A 634 -14.60 -6.62 11.27
C PRO A 634 -15.27 -7.99 11.15
N ALA A 635 -16.58 -8.06 11.39
CA ALA A 635 -17.34 -9.30 11.27
C ALA A 635 -17.43 -9.74 9.80
N ALA A 636 -17.63 -8.80 8.89
CA ALA A 636 -17.65 -9.05 7.46
C ALA A 636 -16.35 -9.71 6.99
N SER A 637 -15.19 -9.16 7.36
CA SER A 637 -13.88 -9.73 7.02
C SER A 637 -13.66 -11.10 7.65
N ALA A 638 -14.09 -11.30 8.90
CA ALA A 638 -13.99 -12.61 9.53
C ALA A 638 -14.81 -13.67 8.78
N TRP A 639 -15.98 -13.31 8.24
CA TRP A 639 -16.82 -14.25 7.48
C TRP A 639 -16.27 -14.58 6.09
N THR A 640 -15.57 -13.66 5.43
CA THR A 640 -14.90 -13.93 4.15
C THR A 640 -13.68 -14.85 4.33
N LEU A 641 -13.02 -14.83 5.50
CA LEU A 641 -11.99 -15.82 5.85
C LEU A 641 -12.51 -17.27 5.86
N LEU A 642 -13.81 -17.46 6.09
CA LEU A 642 -14.45 -18.78 6.01
C LEU A 642 -15.06 -19.04 4.62
N ASN A 643 -15.28 -18.00 3.82
CA ASN A 643 -15.99 -18.05 2.54
C ASN A 643 -15.26 -17.19 1.50
N PRO A 644 -14.13 -17.66 0.94
CA PRO A 644 -13.23 -16.84 0.12
C PRO A 644 -13.80 -16.45 -1.26
N SER A 645 -15.01 -16.91 -1.63
CA SER A 645 -15.73 -16.45 -2.83
C SER A 645 -16.56 -15.17 -2.61
N TYR A 646 -16.41 -14.57 -1.43
CA TYR A 646 -17.12 -13.37 -0.99
C TYR A 646 -16.11 -12.32 -0.53
N THR A 647 -16.49 -11.06 -0.69
CA THR A 647 -15.69 -9.89 -0.36
C THR A 647 -16.48 -8.93 0.53
N VAL A 648 -15.73 -8.14 1.29
CA VAL A 648 -16.25 -7.00 2.05
C VAL A 648 -16.24 -5.75 1.17
N VAL A 649 -17.31 -4.95 1.23
CA VAL A 649 -17.44 -3.67 0.54
C VAL A 649 -17.95 -2.62 1.51
N SER A 650 -17.22 -1.51 1.63
CA SER A 650 -17.60 -0.35 2.44
C SER A 650 -18.09 0.76 1.50
N PRO A 651 -19.40 1.01 1.40
CA PRO A 651 -19.91 1.96 0.42
C PRO A 651 -19.56 3.41 0.78
N LYS A 652 -19.41 4.23 -0.26
CA LYS A 652 -19.11 5.66 -0.18
C LYS A 652 -20.39 6.52 -0.33
N PRO A 653 -20.47 7.69 0.34
CA PRO A 653 -19.54 8.19 1.36
C PRO A 653 -19.57 7.32 2.63
N LEU A 654 -18.42 7.22 3.31
CA LEU A 654 -18.29 6.45 4.54
C LEU A 654 -19.23 7.01 5.61
N LEU A 655 -20.05 6.13 6.18
CA LEU A 655 -20.87 6.48 7.33
C LEU A 655 -20.01 6.52 8.60
N PRO A 656 -20.35 7.39 9.57
CA PRO A 656 -19.69 7.40 10.87
C PRO A 656 -19.67 6.02 11.52
N ALA A 657 -18.54 5.68 12.16
CA ALA A 657 -18.42 4.41 12.87
C ALA A 657 -19.48 4.30 13.98
N LEU A 658 -19.97 3.10 14.17
CA LEU A 658 -20.79 2.73 15.30
C LEU A 658 -19.89 2.27 16.43
N THR A 659 -20.04 2.94 17.56
CA THR A 659 -19.36 2.55 18.78
C THR A 659 -20.06 1.36 19.43
N MET A 660 -19.30 0.46 20.03
CA MET A 660 -19.79 -0.74 20.69
C MET A 660 -19.60 -0.66 22.20
N ALA A 661 -20.60 -1.13 22.93
CA ALA A 661 -20.60 -1.19 24.39
C ALA A 661 -21.21 -2.50 24.88
N PHE A 662 -20.83 -2.92 26.08
CA PHE A 662 -21.41 -4.10 26.70
C PHE A 662 -22.75 -3.78 27.37
N PRO A 663 -23.82 -4.53 27.06
CA PRO A 663 -25.10 -4.40 27.75
C PRO A 663 -25.05 -4.99 29.15
N ILE A 664 -25.58 -4.25 30.11
CA ILE A 664 -25.83 -4.69 31.49
C ILE A 664 -27.28 -4.36 31.89
N ASN A 665 -27.68 -4.81 33.08
CA ASN A 665 -28.99 -4.49 33.63
C ASN A 665 -29.17 -2.97 33.77
N LYS A 666 -30.32 -2.45 33.31
CA LYS A 666 -30.68 -1.02 33.35
C LYS A 666 -30.54 -0.35 34.71
N ASN A 667 -30.71 -1.13 35.78
CA ASN A 667 -30.75 -0.62 37.14
C ASN A 667 -29.38 -0.69 37.85
N ASP A 668 -28.33 -1.21 37.21
CA ASP A 668 -27.03 -1.44 37.86
C ASP A 668 -25.99 -0.36 37.52
N GLN A 669 -26.18 0.84 38.07
CA GLN A 669 -25.27 1.97 37.87
C GLN A 669 -23.90 1.77 38.51
N LEU A 670 -23.83 1.02 39.62
CA LEU A 670 -22.55 0.76 40.31
C LEU A 670 -21.64 -0.11 39.45
N PHE A 671 -22.20 -1.15 38.82
CA PHE A 671 -21.44 -1.97 37.89
C PHE A 671 -21.07 -1.21 36.62
N GLU A 672 -21.93 -0.33 36.10
CA GLU A 672 -21.58 0.56 34.98
C GLU A 672 -20.37 1.44 35.32
N LEU A 673 -20.37 2.07 36.50
CA LEU A 673 -19.28 2.95 36.92
C LEU A 673 -17.96 2.18 37.08
N TYR A 674 -18.03 0.96 37.62
CA TYR A 674 -16.88 0.06 37.69
C TYR A 674 -16.36 -0.26 36.27
N LEU A 675 -17.24 -0.73 35.37
CA LEU A 675 -16.90 -1.05 33.98
C LEU A 675 -16.31 0.15 33.24
N ARG A 676 -16.90 1.34 33.40
CA ARG A 676 -16.42 2.58 32.79
C ARG A 676 -14.98 2.87 33.18
N ASN A 677 -14.67 2.78 34.46
CA ASN A 677 -13.31 3.02 34.96
C ASN A 677 -12.35 1.90 34.51
N TRP A 678 -12.80 0.65 34.53
CA TRP A 678 -12.03 -0.51 34.07
C TRP A 678 -11.69 -0.42 32.57
N ILE A 679 -12.66 -0.11 31.70
CA ILE A 679 -12.46 0.08 30.26
C ILE A 679 -11.50 1.25 30.01
N LYS A 680 -11.66 2.38 30.71
CA LYS A 680 -10.73 3.52 30.60
C LYS A 680 -9.30 3.14 30.99
N MET A 681 -9.14 2.36 32.06
CA MET A 681 -7.84 1.83 32.47
C MET A 681 -7.22 0.93 31.37
N LYS A 682 -8.01 -0.01 30.82
CA LYS A 682 -7.55 -0.93 29.77
C LYS A 682 -7.29 -0.26 28.41
N LYS A 683 -7.95 0.86 28.11
CA LYS A 683 -7.59 1.73 26.98
C LYS A 683 -6.27 2.46 27.23
N ARG A 684 -6.10 3.05 28.42
CA ARG A 684 -4.90 3.82 28.76
C ARG A 684 -3.62 2.96 28.75
N ASN A 685 -3.73 1.69 29.13
CA ASN A 685 -2.61 0.74 29.09
C ASN A 685 -2.51 -0.05 27.77
N LYS A 686 -3.29 0.31 26.74
CA LYS A 686 -3.31 -0.31 25.40
C LYS A 686 -3.64 -1.81 25.39
N SER A 687 -4.27 -2.35 26.44
CA SER A 687 -4.62 -3.78 26.47
C SER A 687 -5.76 -4.09 25.50
N LEU A 688 -6.76 -3.21 25.40
CA LEU A 688 -7.84 -3.37 24.42
C LEU A 688 -7.33 -3.20 22.98
N ASP A 689 -6.39 -2.29 22.75
CA ASP A 689 -5.78 -2.10 21.42
C ASP A 689 -5.01 -3.36 21.00
N ARG A 690 -4.22 -3.96 21.91
CA ARG A 690 -3.52 -5.23 21.64
C ARG A 690 -4.47 -6.39 21.34
N LEU A 691 -5.57 -6.49 22.10
CA LEU A 691 -6.62 -7.48 21.82
C LEU A 691 -7.30 -7.23 20.47
N PHE A 692 -7.50 -5.96 20.12
CA PHE A 692 -8.10 -5.58 18.84
C PHE A 692 -7.17 -5.97 17.69
N SER A 693 -5.89 -5.62 17.74
CA SER A 693 -4.93 -5.99 16.71
C SER A 693 -4.79 -7.52 16.56
N TYR A 694 -4.83 -8.27 17.66
CA TYR A 694 -4.76 -9.74 17.60
C TYR A 694 -6.04 -10.38 17.02
N TRP A 695 -7.21 -10.02 17.56
CA TRP A 695 -8.47 -10.70 17.21
C TRP A 695 -9.11 -10.16 15.92
N ILE A 696 -8.99 -8.85 15.68
CA ILE A 696 -9.61 -8.17 14.55
C ILE A 696 -8.63 -8.05 13.38
N GLU A 697 -7.42 -7.55 13.62
CA GLU A 697 -6.42 -7.28 12.58
C GLU A 697 -5.56 -8.50 12.23
N GLY A 698 -5.55 -9.52 13.09
CA GLY A 698 -4.80 -10.76 12.87
C GLY A 698 -3.28 -10.59 13.05
N GLU A 699 -2.85 -9.50 13.68
CA GLU A 699 -1.44 -9.21 13.93
C GLU A 699 -0.87 -10.08 15.06
N LYS A 700 0.42 -10.42 14.96
CA LYS A 700 1.13 -11.06 16.07
C LYS A 700 1.41 -9.99 17.14
N PRO A 701 1.02 -10.22 18.39
CA PRO A 701 1.23 -9.25 19.45
C PRO A 701 2.74 -9.11 19.73
N ALA A 702 3.24 -7.87 19.73
CA ALA A 702 4.53 -7.57 20.35
C ALA A 702 4.35 -7.71 21.87
N LEU A 703 5.00 -8.72 22.46
CA LEU A 703 4.99 -8.97 23.90
C LEU A 703 5.74 -7.89 24.67
#